data_AF-A0A4U0TWV8-F1
#
_entry.id   AF-A0A4U0TWV8-F1
#
_cell.length_a   1.000
_cell.length_b   1.000
_cell.length_c   1.000
_cell.angle_alpha   90.00
_cell.angle_beta   90.00
_cell.angle_gamma   90.00
#
_symmetry.space_group_name_H-M   'P 1'
#
loop_
_entity.id
_entity.type
_entity.pdbx_description
1 polymer ?
#
loop_
_entity_poly.entity_id
_entity_poly.type
_entity_poly.pdbx_seq_one_letter_code
_entity_poly.pdbx_strand_id
1 'polypeptide(L)'
;MAVSWNDPKVEPKVEDEDGKIKQLHALINRVQEHNFAHHRHGFRGTHVKTQAIVKGSMTVESHLPPHLAQGIFSNNGKTYPLAIRYANEPSFLQDDRTPGPRGCGMKVFGVDGPGTFLDRAGEETQTQDFTLNNAPLLELKDLPTTLDIFTLRERHFDEPEKLKAALERREDKDLQFAPTTLPNQHFMSYTMYSQSAYRYGDYVAKYAMFPTAKLQQDLAEGAKVTEQSDPEQHSIWLREYFQQHDAEFDFRIQLCQNLDEQSVEDCSRPWDEEKYPFETVAKVTLPKGQDAFDPSRRAFWDDHMKLNVWYGLDAHRPLGSVNRLRKSLYQASVAKRAEINAVDVEMVGSIDQIPRLPANLATLSSRTFATNTTTKMPLMTGTGKPRVILGTMTMGPDPENGARITSLDEYNRILDKFQASGYNEIDTARVYVGGKQEAFTRDAKWKERGLTCATKWYPFEPKAHTGEKIEEVLNTSLKELGTDCVDIFYLHAADRTLPFQEPLKKCNELHKQGKFVQLGLSNFTAYEVAEVVMLCKMNGWVRPTIWQGMYNAITRSIEPELIHACRRYGLDIVVYNPIAGGIFSGKYKTNEVPEDGRYSDKVGRMGAMYRSRYFKDATFDALRVVEPVVQKHNLTLLETAFRWLTHHSQLNIKDGGNDGILIGVSSEQQLESNLKDLEKGPLPEEVLKALDEAWIVAKPTTANYWHGEIDYKYDTREALGLNA
;
A
#
# COMPACT_ATOMS: atom_id res chain seq x y z
N MET A 1 -24.88 -43.56 -16.59
CA MET A 1 -24.31 -44.00 -15.29
C MET A 1 -23.00 -43.27 -15.12
N ALA A 2 -22.68 -42.81 -13.90
CA ALA A 2 -21.41 -42.12 -13.66
C ALA A 2 -20.22 -43.08 -13.87
N VAL A 3 -19.13 -42.54 -14.41
CA VAL A 3 -17.88 -43.24 -14.69
C VAL A 3 -17.18 -43.56 -13.37
N SER A 4 -16.75 -44.81 -13.21
CA SER A 4 -15.98 -45.25 -12.06
C SER A 4 -14.58 -44.63 -12.09
N TRP A 5 -14.06 -44.15 -10.96
CA TRP A 5 -12.75 -43.50 -10.90
C TRP A 5 -11.58 -44.42 -11.31
N ASN A 6 -11.76 -45.73 -11.13
CA ASN A 6 -10.75 -46.74 -11.45
C ASN A 6 -10.89 -47.32 -12.87
N ASP A 7 -11.75 -46.75 -13.71
CA ASP A 7 -11.80 -47.12 -15.12
C ASP A 7 -10.42 -46.83 -15.77
N PRO A 8 -9.78 -47.79 -16.44
CA PRO A 8 -8.45 -47.62 -17.03
C PRO A 8 -8.32 -46.45 -18.01
N LYS A 9 -9.43 -45.93 -18.54
CA LYS A 9 -9.45 -44.77 -19.44
C LYS A 9 -9.41 -43.42 -18.71
N VAL A 10 -9.57 -43.38 -17.38
CA VAL A 10 -9.60 -42.13 -16.59
C VAL A 10 -8.22 -41.47 -16.54
N GLU A 11 -7.16 -42.24 -16.29
CA GLU A 11 -5.77 -41.76 -16.25
C GLU A 11 -4.92 -42.56 -17.25
N PRO A 12 -5.05 -42.29 -18.57
CA PRO A 12 -4.19 -42.93 -19.55
C PRO A 12 -2.72 -42.51 -19.32
N LYS A 13 -1.78 -43.39 -19.70
CA LYS A 13 -0.36 -43.11 -19.56
C LYS A 13 0.07 -41.91 -20.42
N VAL A 14 0.79 -40.99 -19.81
CA VAL A 14 1.48 -39.90 -20.52
C VAL A 14 2.92 -40.31 -20.80
N GLU A 15 3.36 -40.13 -22.05
CA GLU A 15 4.73 -40.42 -22.46
C GLU A 15 5.73 -39.51 -21.72
N ASP A 16 6.77 -40.10 -21.13
CA ASP A 16 7.83 -39.40 -20.39
C ASP A 16 7.28 -38.37 -19.36
N GLU A 17 6.28 -38.79 -18.59
CA GLU A 17 5.61 -37.94 -17.60
C GLU A 17 6.59 -37.41 -16.53
N ASP A 18 7.38 -38.30 -15.92
CA ASP A 18 8.35 -37.93 -14.88
C ASP A 18 9.43 -36.96 -15.39
N GLY A 19 9.91 -37.17 -16.63
CA GLY A 19 10.88 -36.29 -17.27
C GLY A 19 10.33 -34.88 -17.47
N LYS A 20 9.08 -34.76 -17.92
CA LYS A 20 8.39 -33.47 -18.09
C LYS A 20 8.13 -32.76 -16.76
N ILE A 21 7.68 -33.50 -15.74
CA ILE A 21 7.45 -32.96 -14.39
C ILE A 21 8.74 -32.36 -13.82
N LYS A 22 9.87 -33.07 -13.97
CA LYS A 22 11.19 -32.60 -13.51
C LYS A 22 11.62 -31.31 -14.22
N GLN A 23 11.35 -31.17 -15.52
CA GLN A 23 11.65 -29.93 -16.25
C GLN A 23 10.83 -28.75 -15.75
N LEU A 24 9.54 -28.97 -15.45
CA LEU A 24 8.65 -27.94 -14.90
C LEU A 24 9.08 -27.46 -13.50
N HIS A 25 9.65 -28.34 -12.67
CA HIS A 25 10.23 -27.92 -11.38
C HIS A 25 11.32 -26.86 -11.56
N ALA A 26 12.24 -27.09 -12.49
CA ALA A 26 13.33 -26.16 -12.75
C ALA A 26 12.81 -24.82 -13.31
N LEU A 27 11.80 -24.85 -14.18
CA LEU A 27 11.16 -23.66 -14.74
C LEU A 27 10.52 -22.79 -13.66
N ILE A 28 9.70 -23.39 -12.79
CA ILE A 28 9.01 -22.63 -11.75
C ILE A 28 9.96 -22.04 -10.73
N ASN A 29 11.02 -22.75 -10.35
CA ASN A 29 12.04 -22.18 -9.47
C ASN A 29 12.70 -20.93 -10.09
N ARG A 30 12.99 -20.95 -11.40
CA ARG A 30 13.52 -19.76 -12.09
C ARG A 30 12.51 -18.61 -12.13
N VAL A 31 11.24 -18.88 -12.40
CA VAL A 31 10.17 -17.86 -12.33
C VAL A 31 10.08 -17.23 -10.93
N GLN A 32 10.27 -18.01 -9.88
CA GLN A 32 10.29 -17.50 -8.50
C GLN A 32 11.55 -16.67 -8.21
N GLU A 33 12.70 -17.05 -8.78
CA GLU A 33 13.95 -16.28 -8.70
C GLU A 33 13.84 -14.94 -9.44
N HIS A 34 13.20 -14.89 -10.63
CA HIS A 34 12.91 -13.65 -11.33
C HIS A 34 12.06 -12.69 -10.47
N ASN A 35 10.98 -13.21 -9.90
CA ASN A 35 10.13 -12.46 -8.98
C ASN A 35 10.90 -11.94 -7.76
N PHE A 36 11.76 -12.77 -7.15
CA PHE A 36 12.61 -12.36 -6.05
C PHE A 36 13.62 -11.28 -6.45
N ALA A 37 14.21 -11.37 -7.65
CA ALA A 37 15.12 -10.35 -8.16
C ALA A 37 14.44 -8.98 -8.31
N HIS A 38 13.18 -8.96 -8.76
CA HIS A 38 12.39 -7.74 -8.93
C HIS A 38 11.82 -7.16 -7.63
N HIS A 39 11.36 -8.03 -6.73
CA HIS A 39 10.51 -7.61 -5.62
C HIS A 39 11.14 -7.85 -4.25
N ARG A 40 12.30 -8.52 -4.18
CA ARG A 40 12.96 -8.98 -2.94
C ARG A 40 12.04 -9.82 -2.06
N HIS A 41 11.13 -10.54 -2.71
CA HIS A 41 10.18 -11.46 -2.10
C HIS A 41 9.81 -12.54 -3.12
N GLY A 42 9.86 -13.79 -2.67
CA GLY A 42 9.55 -15.00 -3.41
C GLY A 42 8.05 -15.29 -3.40
N PHE A 43 7.40 -15.06 -4.53
CA PHE A 43 5.97 -15.37 -4.69
C PHE A 43 5.73 -16.81 -5.14
N ARG A 44 4.46 -17.24 -5.08
CA ARG A 44 4.00 -18.51 -5.68
C ARG A 44 4.26 -18.50 -7.19
N GLY A 45 4.49 -19.68 -7.79
CA GLY A 45 4.79 -19.78 -9.23
C GLY A 45 3.66 -19.26 -10.14
N THR A 46 2.41 -19.30 -9.65
CA THR A 46 1.23 -18.60 -10.17
C THR A 46 0.41 -18.10 -8.98
N HIS A 47 -0.66 -17.37 -9.24
CA HIS A 47 -1.56 -16.79 -8.25
C HIS A 47 -0.82 -15.80 -7.32
N VAL A 48 0.04 -14.97 -7.91
CA VAL A 48 1.01 -14.13 -7.20
C VAL A 48 0.33 -13.06 -6.35
N LYS A 49 -0.62 -12.32 -6.92
CA LYS A 49 -1.25 -11.18 -6.25
C LYS A 49 -2.42 -11.62 -5.39
N THR A 50 -2.22 -11.67 -4.06
CA THR A 50 -3.30 -11.88 -3.08
C THR A 50 -4.28 -10.71 -3.12
N GLN A 51 -5.58 -10.99 -3.15
CA GLN A 51 -6.66 -10.00 -3.19
C GLN A 51 -7.48 -9.98 -1.89
N ALA A 52 -7.68 -11.15 -1.27
CA ALA A 52 -8.33 -11.28 0.02
C ALA A 52 -8.05 -12.63 0.67
N ILE A 53 -8.18 -12.71 2.00
CA ILE A 53 -8.23 -13.95 2.77
C ILE A 53 -9.38 -13.86 3.77
N VAL A 54 -10.35 -14.74 3.64
CA VAL A 54 -11.58 -14.76 4.43
C VAL A 54 -11.79 -16.10 5.10
N LYS A 55 -12.39 -16.05 6.28
CA LYS A 55 -12.79 -17.23 7.06
C LYS A 55 -14.28 -17.48 6.87
N GLY A 56 -14.72 -18.71 7.03
CA GLY A 56 -16.14 -19.06 6.93
C GLY A 56 -16.38 -20.51 7.26
N SER A 57 -17.45 -21.05 6.69
CA SER A 57 -17.82 -22.45 6.88
C SER A 57 -18.41 -23.08 5.62
N MET A 58 -18.30 -24.39 5.51
CA MET A 58 -18.98 -25.22 4.52
C MET A 58 -19.91 -26.20 5.24
N THR A 59 -21.20 -26.14 4.93
CA THR A 59 -22.21 -27.03 5.47
C THR A 59 -22.64 -28.03 4.41
N VAL A 60 -22.40 -29.32 4.63
CA VAL A 60 -22.84 -30.40 3.75
C VAL A 60 -24.36 -30.52 3.79
N GLU A 61 -24.97 -30.77 2.64
CA GLU A 61 -26.40 -31.00 2.54
C GLU A 61 -26.85 -32.18 3.44
N SER A 62 -28.03 -32.04 4.06
CA SER A 62 -28.48 -33.02 5.07
C SER A 62 -28.98 -34.33 4.48
N HIS A 63 -29.31 -34.35 3.18
CA HIS A 63 -29.96 -35.49 2.53
C HIS A 63 -29.40 -35.71 1.11
N LEU A 64 -28.11 -36.03 1.02
CA LEU A 64 -27.51 -36.34 -0.28
C LEU A 64 -27.82 -37.77 -0.73
N PRO A 65 -28.15 -37.99 -2.02
CA PRO A 65 -28.23 -39.32 -2.57
C PRO A 65 -26.85 -40.00 -2.52
N PRO A 66 -26.77 -41.35 -2.48
CA PRO A 66 -25.51 -42.07 -2.28
C PRO A 66 -24.39 -41.68 -3.25
N HIS A 67 -24.72 -41.39 -4.52
CA HIS A 67 -23.73 -41.01 -5.52
C HIS A 67 -23.12 -39.61 -5.29
N LEU A 68 -23.81 -38.74 -4.55
CA LEU A 68 -23.31 -37.42 -4.13
C LEU A 68 -22.73 -37.43 -2.71
N ALA A 69 -23.11 -38.37 -1.86
CA ALA A 69 -22.63 -38.49 -0.48
C ALA A 69 -21.25 -39.17 -0.38
N GLN A 70 -20.21 -38.55 -0.95
CA GLN A 70 -18.86 -39.14 -1.07
C GLN A 70 -17.78 -38.36 -0.30
N GLY A 71 -16.80 -39.06 0.27
CA GLY A 71 -15.70 -38.46 1.04
C GLY A 71 -16.22 -37.53 2.15
N ILE A 72 -15.72 -36.29 2.22
CA ILE A 72 -16.18 -35.29 3.21
C ILE A 72 -17.69 -34.97 3.12
N PHE A 73 -18.31 -35.20 1.96
CA PHE A 73 -19.74 -34.96 1.72
C PHE A 73 -20.63 -36.14 2.12
N SER A 74 -20.05 -37.25 2.60
CA SER A 74 -20.81 -38.33 3.24
C SER A 74 -21.32 -37.95 4.65
N ASN A 75 -20.72 -36.93 5.26
CA ASN A 75 -21.09 -36.42 6.58
C ASN A 75 -22.27 -35.44 6.48
N ASN A 76 -23.46 -35.98 6.20
CA ASN A 76 -24.69 -35.21 6.00
C ASN A 76 -24.95 -34.19 7.13
N GLY A 77 -25.19 -32.92 6.75
CA GLY A 77 -25.47 -31.83 7.69
C GLY A 77 -24.24 -31.31 8.46
N LYS A 78 -23.06 -31.92 8.29
CA LYS A 78 -21.85 -31.48 8.99
C LYS A 78 -21.40 -30.12 8.46
N THR A 79 -21.01 -29.24 9.39
CA THR A 79 -20.42 -27.93 9.08
C THR A 79 -18.93 -27.95 9.41
N TYR A 80 -18.10 -27.63 8.42
CA TYR A 80 -16.66 -27.52 8.54
C TYR A 80 -16.23 -26.05 8.54
N PRO A 81 -15.34 -25.63 9.45
CA PRO A 81 -14.66 -24.35 9.31
C PRO A 81 -13.79 -24.35 8.05
N LEU A 82 -13.68 -23.21 7.38
CA LEU A 82 -12.81 -23.05 6.21
C LEU A 82 -12.19 -21.66 6.12
N ALA A 83 -11.14 -21.55 5.34
CA ALA A 83 -10.59 -20.27 4.92
C ALA A 83 -10.29 -20.27 3.42
N ILE A 84 -10.50 -19.12 2.77
CA ILE A 84 -10.32 -18.92 1.33
C ILE A 84 -9.38 -17.75 1.08
N ARG A 85 -8.36 -17.95 0.25
CA ARG A 85 -7.56 -16.88 -0.37
C ARG A 85 -8.01 -16.65 -1.80
N TYR A 86 -8.35 -15.40 -2.13
CA TYR A 86 -8.58 -14.93 -3.50
C TYR A 86 -7.31 -14.28 -4.07
N ALA A 87 -7.01 -14.52 -5.34
CA ALA A 87 -5.80 -14.02 -5.99
C ALA A 87 -5.92 -13.89 -7.52
N ASN A 88 -5.10 -13.03 -8.13
CA ASN A 88 -4.93 -13.00 -9.59
C ASN A 88 -3.96 -14.11 -10.00
N GLU A 89 -4.33 -14.92 -11.01
CA GLU A 89 -3.58 -16.11 -11.44
C GLU A 89 -2.18 -15.87 -12.02
N PRO A 90 -1.83 -14.77 -12.71
CA PRO A 90 -0.55 -14.67 -13.39
C PRO A 90 0.68 -14.90 -12.49
N SER A 91 1.81 -15.27 -13.12
CA SER A 91 3.10 -15.51 -12.47
C SER A 91 3.86 -14.24 -12.09
N PHE A 92 3.22 -13.08 -12.15
CA PHE A 92 3.76 -11.76 -11.83
C PHE A 92 2.67 -10.87 -11.20
N LEU A 93 3.08 -9.79 -10.55
CA LEU A 93 2.14 -8.80 -10.00
C LEU A 93 1.44 -8.06 -11.14
N GLN A 94 0.17 -8.37 -11.34
CA GLN A 94 -0.68 -7.80 -12.39
C GLN A 94 -1.52 -6.63 -11.85
N ASP A 95 -1.61 -5.56 -12.63
CA ASP A 95 -2.58 -4.47 -12.45
C ASP A 95 -4.01 -5.01 -12.62
N ASP A 96 -4.92 -4.70 -11.68
CA ASP A 96 -6.28 -5.25 -11.67
C ASP A 96 -7.10 -4.82 -12.88
N ARG A 97 -6.73 -3.72 -13.55
CA ARG A 97 -7.36 -3.26 -14.79
C ARG A 97 -7.11 -4.20 -15.97
N THR A 98 -6.04 -4.99 -15.91
CA THR A 98 -5.75 -5.99 -16.93
C THR A 98 -6.65 -7.21 -16.73
N PRO A 99 -7.52 -7.56 -17.69
CA PRO A 99 -8.34 -8.76 -17.60
C PRO A 99 -7.48 -10.03 -17.49
N GLY A 100 -8.01 -11.03 -16.80
CA GLY A 100 -7.32 -12.30 -16.66
C GLY A 100 -8.00 -13.25 -15.68
N PRO A 101 -7.46 -14.47 -15.54
CA PRO A 101 -7.99 -15.45 -14.62
C PRO A 101 -7.81 -15.01 -13.17
N ARG A 102 -8.80 -15.36 -12.37
CA ARG A 102 -8.95 -15.03 -10.95
C ARG A 102 -9.21 -16.33 -10.20
N GLY A 103 -8.31 -16.67 -9.30
CA GLY A 103 -8.34 -17.93 -8.57
C GLY A 103 -8.70 -17.77 -7.11
N CYS A 104 -9.14 -18.87 -6.50
CA CYS A 104 -9.15 -18.99 -5.06
C CYS A 104 -8.65 -20.36 -4.59
N GLY A 105 -7.96 -20.36 -3.46
CA GLY A 105 -7.58 -21.56 -2.73
C GLY A 105 -8.37 -21.64 -1.43
N MET A 106 -9.05 -22.76 -1.21
CA MET A 106 -9.87 -23.02 -0.02
C MET A 106 -9.27 -24.18 0.79
N LYS A 107 -9.09 -23.96 2.09
CA LYS A 107 -8.73 -25.01 3.06
C LYS A 107 -9.91 -25.26 3.98
N VAL A 108 -10.37 -26.50 4.05
CA VAL A 108 -11.42 -26.97 4.95
C VAL A 108 -10.77 -27.71 6.12
N PHE A 109 -11.17 -27.37 7.34
CA PHE A 109 -10.58 -27.88 8.59
C PHE A 109 -11.48 -28.89 9.30
N GLY A 110 -10.90 -29.71 10.18
CA GLY A 110 -11.66 -30.69 10.97
C GLY A 110 -12.28 -31.80 10.12
N VAL A 111 -11.56 -32.16 9.05
CA VAL A 111 -11.96 -33.21 8.12
C VAL A 111 -11.78 -34.56 8.80
N ASP A 112 -12.90 -35.25 8.94
CA ASP A 112 -13.01 -36.64 9.35
C ASP A 112 -13.86 -37.38 8.32
N GLY A 113 -13.84 -38.70 8.37
CA GLY A 113 -14.64 -39.54 7.49
C GLY A 113 -13.97 -40.85 7.14
N PRO A 114 -14.70 -41.77 6.50
CA PRO A 114 -14.14 -43.03 6.04
C PRO A 114 -13.11 -42.80 4.91
N GLY A 115 -11.95 -43.45 5.00
CA GLY A 115 -10.92 -43.41 3.97
C GLY A 115 -9.53 -43.09 4.53
N THR A 116 -8.55 -43.02 3.63
CA THR A 116 -7.16 -42.65 3.94
C THR A 116 -6.87 -41.25 3.40
N PHE A 117 -5.98 -40.52 4.06
CA PHE A 117 -5.45 -39.26 3.51
C PHE A 117 -4.41 -39.55 2.41
N LEU A 118 -4.34 -38.65 1.42
CA LEU A 118 -3.41 -38.75 0.28
C LEU A 118 -1.96 -38.41 0.64
N ASP A 119 -1.78 -37.62 1.68
CA ASP A 119 -0.49 -37.10 2.12
C ASP A 119 -0.50 -36.97 3.65
N ARG A 120 0.65 -37.28 4.27
CA ARG A 120 0.85 -37.20 5.72
C ARG A 120 0.53 -35.82 6.27
N ALA A 121 0.84 -34.76 5.52
CA ALA A 121 0.55 -33.40 5.96
C ALA A 121 -0.95 -33.17 6.11
N GLY A 122 -1.76 -33.63 5.16
CA GLY A 122 -3.21 -33.54 5.22
C GLY A 122 -3.82 -34.34 6.36
N GLU A 123 -3.22 -35.50 6.68
CA GLU A 123 -3.60 -36.34 7.81
C GLU A 123 -3.32 -35.65 9.15
N GLU A 124 -2.10 -35.11 9.32
CA GLU A 124 -1.69 -34.40 10.53
C GLU A 124 -2.52 -33.13 10.78
N THR A 125 -2.86 -32.40 9.72
CA THR A 125 -3.68 -31.18 9.84
C THR A 125 -5.18 -31.46 9.81
N GLN A 126 -5.62 -32.67 9.45
CA GLN A 126 -7.02 -33.03 9.24
C GLN A 126 -7.74 -32.03 8.33
N THR A 127 -7.16 -31.75 7.16
CA THR A 127 -7.69 -30.76 6.21
C THR A 127 -7.98 -31.34 4.84
N GLN A 128 -8.94 -30.74 4.14
CA GLN A 128 -9.20 -30.96 2.71
C GLN A 128 -9.02 -29.63 1.97
N ASP A 129 -8.10 -29.60 1.02
CA ASP A 129 -7.80 -28.42 0.23
C ASP A 129 -8.44 -28.49 -1.16
N PHE A 130 -8.94 -27.35 -1.62
CA PHE A 130 -9.52 -27.16 -2.94
C PHE A 130 -8.91 -25.93 -3.61
N THR A 131 -8.72 -26.00 -4.93
CA THR A 131 -8.38 -24.84 -5.77
C THR A 131 -9.46 -24.63 -6.81
N LEU A 132 -9.83 -23.37 -7.05
CA LEU A 132 -10.84 -22.97 -8.02
C LEU A 132 -10.38 -21.74 -8.82
N ASN A 133 -10.97 -21.53 -9.99
CA ASN A 133 -10.71 -20.40 -10.87
C ASN A 133 -12.00 -19.92 -11.56
N ASN A 134 -12.12 -18.62 -11.85
CA ASN A 134 -13.28 -18.08 -12.56
C ASN A 134 -13.36 -18.52 -14.04
N ALA A 135 -12.29 -19.10 -14.58
CA ALA A 135 -12.30 -19.74 -15.88
C ALA A 135 -12.82 -21.20 -15.77
N PRO A 136 -13.80 -21.62 -16.61
CA PRO A 136 -14.34 -22.97 -16.59
C PRO A 136 -13.41 -24.03 -17.21
N LEU A 137 -12.39 -23.59 -17.96
CA LEU A 137 -11.38 -24.42 -18.62
C LEU A 137 -9.98 -23.97 -18.23
N LEU A 138 -8.97 -24.80 -18.50
CA LEU A 138 -7.56 -24.49 -18.32
C LEU A 138 -6.84 -24.48 -19.68
N GLU A 139 -6.24 -23.34 -20.03
CA GLU A 139 -5.53 -23.14 -21.30
C GLU A 139 -4.27 -23.99 -21.44
N LEU A 140 -3.74 -24.47 -20.31
CA LEU A 140 -2.59 -25.37 -20.26
C LEU A 140 -2.92 -26.78 -20.76
N LYS A 141 -4.21 -27.11 -20.92
CA LYS A 141 -4.74 -28.35 -21.53
C LYS A 141 -4.33 -29.64 -20.81
N ASP A 142 -3.08 -30.05 -20.96
CA ASP A 142 -2.45 -31.29 -20.51
C ASP A 142 -0.98 -31.03 -20.10
N LEU A 143 -0.27 -32.05 -19.60
CA LEU A 143 1.11 -31.88 -19.16
C LEU A 143 2.09 -31.43 -20.27
N PRO A 144 2.10 -32.00 -21.49
CA PRO A 144 2.95 -31.52 -22.58
C PRO A 144 2.73 -30.03 -22.91
N THR A 145 1.48 -29.60 -23.09
CA THR A 145 1.16 -28.20 -23.36
C THR A 145 1.56 -27.31 -22.19
N THR A 146 1.37 -27.77 -20.94
CA THR A 146 1.83 -27.04 -19.75
C THR A 146 3.33 -26.75 -19.81
N LEU A 147 4.16 -27.75 -20.12
CA LEU A 147 5.61 -27.59 -20.22
C LEU A 147 6.01 -26.58 -21.30
N ASP A 148 5.40 -26.68 -22.48
CA ASP A 148 5.68 -25.76 -23.58
C ASP A 148 5.34 -24.31 -23.23
N ILE A 149 4.15 -24.08 -22.66
CA ILE A 149 3.68 -22.74 -22.30
C ILE A 149 4.51 -22.15 -21.17
N PHE A 150 4.83 -22.91 -20.12
CA PHE A 150 5.70 -22.42 -19.05
C PHE A 150 7.12 -22.12 -19.54
N THR A 151 7.63 -22.89 -20.51
CA THR A 151 8.92 -22.60 -21.15
C THR A 151 8.90 -21.25 -21.88
N LEU A 152 7.82 -20.95 -22.59
CA LEU A 152 7.65 -19.64 -23.25
C LEU A 152 7.51 -18.50 -22.25
N ARG A 153 6.67 -18.69 -21.21
CA ARG A 153 6.43 -17.70 -20.15
C ARG A 153 7.72 -17.36 -19.40
N GLU A 154 8.54 -18.36 -19.06
CA GLU A 154 9.83 -18.13 -18.40
C GLU A 154 10.85 -17.46 -19.33
N ARG A 155 11.00 -17.95 -20.57
CA ARG A 155 11.93 -17.37 -21.55
C ARG A 155 11.67 -15.89 -21.83
N HIS A 156 10.41 -15.48 -21.82
CA HIS A 156 9.98 -14.12 -22.14
C HIS A 156 9.38 -13.40 -20.93
N PHE A 157 9.80 -13.76 -19.71
CA PHE A 157 9.24 -13.23 -18.46
C PHE A 157 9.26 -11.68 -18.42
N ASP A 158 10.36 -11.08 -18.87
CA ASP A 158 10.56 -9.61 -18.89
C ASP A 158 10.17 -8.96 -20.23
N GLU A 159 9.64 -9.74 -21.18
CA GLU A 159 9.44 -9.32 -22.57
C GLU A 159 8.02 -9.67 -23.06
N PRO A 160 6.97 -9.01 -22.52
CA PRO A 160 5.57 -9.38 -22.76
C PRO A 160 5.17 -9.36 -24.24
N GLU A 161 5.71 -8.42 -25.03
CA GLU A 161 5.49 -8.36 -26.48
C GLU A 161 6.09 -9.57 -27.21
N LYS A 162 7.24 -10.07 -26.75
CA LYS A 162 7.85 -11.29 -27.33
C LYS A 162 7.09 -12.54 -26.90
N LEU A 163 6.61 -12.60 -25.66
CA LEU A 163 5.74 -13.68 -25.20
C LEU A 163 4.48 -13.73 -26.07
N LYS A 164 3.82 -12.59 -26.26
CA LYS A 164 2.64 -12.47 -27.12
C LYS A 164 2.93 -12.97 -28.54
N ALA A 165 3.99 -12.48 -29.18
CA ALA A 165 4.38 -12.90 -30.53
C ALA A 165 4.72 -14.40 -30.62
N ALA A 166 5.25 -15.00 -29.55
CA ALA A 166 5.51 -16.44 -29.50
C ALA A 166 4.21 -17.25 -29.39
N LEU A 167 3.26 -16.81 -28.54
CA LEU A 167 1.96 -17.46 -28.37
C LEU A 167 1.09 -17.35 -29.65
N GLU A 168 1.14 -16.23 -30.38
CA GLU A 168 0.43 -16.04 -31.65
C GLU A 168 0.82 -17.03 -32.76
N ARG A 169 2.01 -17.64 -32.66
CA ARG A 169 2.52 -18.62 -33.63
C ARG A 169 2.13 -20.06 -33.31
N ARG A 170 1.54 -20.31 -32.14
CA ARG A 170 1.12 -21.65 -31.75
C ARG A 170 -0.18 -22.03 -32.45
N GLU A 171 -0.37 -23.33 -32.67
CA GLU A 171 -1.62 -23.87 -33.23
C GLU A 171 -2.82 -23.65 -32.29
N ASP A 172 -2.58 -23.67 -30.98
CA ASP A 172 -3.58 -23.48 -29.92
C ASP A 172 -3.67 -22.01 -29.44
N LYS A 173 -3.24 -21.03 -30.25
CA LYS A 173 -3.19 -19.61 -29.86
C LYS A 173 -4.51 -19.08 -29.28
N ASP A 174 -5.65 -19.47 -29.84
CA ASP A 174 -6.96 -18.98 -29.40
C ASP A 174 -7.25 -19.44 -27.96
N LEU A 175 -6.83 -20.67 -27.62
CA LEU A 175 -6.88 -21.18 -26.25
C LEU A 175 -5.94 -20.40 -25.32
N GLN A 176 -4.73 -20.07 -25.78
CA GLN A 176 -3.74 -19.33 -24.98
C GLN A 176 -4.14 -17.87 -24.70
N PHE A 177 -4.95 -17.26 -25.57
CA PHE A 177 -5.48 -15.90 -25.37
C PHE A 177 -6.86 -15.87 -24.72
N ALA A 178 -7.58 -16.99 -24.62
CA ALA A 178 -8.89 -17.07 -23.97
C ALA A 178 -8.93 -16.48 -22.54
N PRO A 179 -7.89 -16.61 -21.69
CA PRO A 179 -7.91 -15.98 -20.37
C PRO A 179 -8.00 -14.45 -20.40
N THR A 180 -7.54 -13.79 -21.47
CA THR A 180 -7.61 -12.32 -21.60
C THR A 180 -9.01 -11.81 -21.96
N THR A 181 -9.92 -12.71 -22.34
CA THR A 181 -11.31 -12.36 -22.67
C THR A 181 -12.27 -12.59 -21.49
N LEU A 182 -11.74 -13.02 -20.34
CA LEU A 182 -12.56 -13.24 -19.14
C LEU A 182 -13.14 -11.91 -18.63
N PRO A 183 -14.38 -11.91 -18.11
CA PRO A 183 -14.96 -10.71 -17.50
C PRO A 183 -14.08 -10.21 -16.36
N ASN A 184 -13.77 -8.90 -16.36
CA ASN A 184 -13.03 -8.25 -15.28
C ASN A 184 -14.01 -7.52 -14.35
N GLN A 185 -14.54 -8.25 -13.36
CA GLN A 185 -15.64 -7.84 -12.50
C GLN A 185 -15.37 -8.25 -11.05
N HIS A 186 -16.27 -7.89 -10.14
CA HIS A 186 -16.11 -8.15 -8.71
C HIS A 186 -15.96 -9.64 -8.37
N PHE A 187 -14.97 -10.02 -7.55
CA PHE A 187 -14.66 -11.42 -7.22
C PHE A 187 -15.86 -12.25 -6.73
N MET A 188 -16.72 -11.65 -5.90
CA MET A 188 -17.88 -12.35 -5.32
C MET A 188 -18.98 -12.70 -6.34
N SER A 189 -18.92 -12.18 -7.57
CA SER A 189 -19.89 -12.51 -8.62
C SER A 189 -19.46 -13.67 -9.51
N TYR A 190 -18.22 -14.15 -9.39
CA TYR A 190 -17.73 -15.25 -10.22
C TYR A 190 -18.24 -16.61 -9.73
N THR A 191 -18.65 -17.44 -10.67
CA THR A 191 -18.59 -18.90 -10.48
C THR A 191 -17.13 -19.33 -10.51
N MET A 192 -16.71 -20.13 -9.54
CA MET A 192 -15.33 -20.61 -9.41
C MET A 192 -15.29 -22.12 -9.67
N TYR A 193 -14.50 -22.57 -10.64
CA TYR A 193 -14.44 -23.96 -11.13
C TYR A 193 -13.13 -24.65 -10.77
N SER A 194 -13.15 -25.97 -10.58
CA SER A 194 -11.94 -26.78 -10.36
C SER A 194 -10.98 -26.84 -11.56
N GLN A 195 -11.48 -26.52 -12.77
CA GLN A 195 -10.87 -26.64 -14.11
C GLN A 195 -10.48 -28.07 -14.52
N SER A 196 -9.88 -28.84 -13.62
CA SER A 196 -9.47 -30.24 -13.77
C SER A 196 -10.41 -31.20 -13.02
N ALA A 197 -10.39 -32.48 -13.38
CA ALA A 197 -11.18 -33.52 -12.73
C ALA A 197 -10.52 -34.09 -11.47
N TYR A 198 -11.35 -34.63 -10.59
CA TYR A 198 -10.99 -35.23 -9.31
C TYR A 198 -11.75 -36.55 -9.15
N ARG A 199 -11.19 -37.47 -8.37
CA ARG A 199 -11.93 -38.57 -7.80
C ARG A 199 -12.99 -38.00 -6.88
N TYR A 200 -14.14 -38.65 -6.85
CA TYR A 200 -15.27 -38.31 -6.00
C TYR A 200 -15.86 -39.60 -5.44
N GLY A 201 -15.16 -40.15 -4.45
CA GLY A 201 -15.42 -41.48 -3.89
C GLY A 201 -15.29 -42.57 -4.95
N ASP A 202 -16.42 -43.13 -5.38
CA ASP A 202 -16.46 -44.15 -6.43
C ASP A 202 -16.44 -43.58 -7.86
N TYR A 203 -16.58 -42.27 -8.03
CA TYR A 203 -16.78 -41.63 -9.34
C TYR A 203 -15.67 -40.65 -9.71
N VAL A 204 -15.75 -40.13 -10.93
CA VAL A 204 -14.97 -38.97 -11.41
C VAL A 204 -15.86 -37.74 -11.45
N ALA A 205 -15.36 -36.59 -11.01
CA ALA A 205 -16.12 -35.34 -11.02
C ALA A 205 -15.26 -34.09 -11.24
N LYS A 206 -15.93 -33.00 -11.63
CA LYS A 206 -15.47 -31.63 -11.42
C LYS A 206 -16.29 -30.99 -10.30
N TYR A 207 -15.76 -29.95 -9.67
CA TYR A 207 -16.48 -29.19 -8.65
C TYR A 207 -16.43 -27.69 -8.94
N ALA A 208 -17.42 -26.95 -8.44
CA ALA A 208 -17.50 -25.51 -8.59
C ALA A 208 -18.26 -24.84 -7.44
N MET A 209 -18.00 -23.56 -7.21
CA MET A 209 -18.72 -22.69 -6.28
C MET A 209 -19.54 -21.66 -7.07
N PHE A 210 -20.86 -21.71 -6.93
CA PHE A 210 -21.79 -20.81 -7.62
C PHE A 210 -22.32 -19.75 -6.64
N PRO A 211 -22.19 -18.44 -6.93
CA PRO A 211 -22.70 -17.39 -6.06
C PRO A 211 -24.23 -17.42 -6.01
N THR A 212 -24.81 -17.39 -4.81
CA THR A 212 -26.27 -17.52 -4.63
C THR A 212 -26.94 -16.25 -4.11
N ALA A 213 -26.22 -15.37 -3.43
CA ALA A 213 -26.82 -14.16 -2.89
C ALA A 213 -27.19 -13.15 -4.00
N LYS A 214 -28.33 -12.46 -3.83
CA LYS A 214 -28.82 -11.47 -4.80
C LYS A 214 -27.77 -10.38 -5.11
N LEU A 215 -27.10 -9.86 -4.08
CA LEU A 215 -26.04 -8.87 -4.26
C LEU A 215 -24.86 -9.41 -5.09
N GLN A 216 -24.49 -10.68 -4.93
CA GLN A 216 -23.41 -11.28 -5.74
C GLN A 216 -23.80 -11.35 -7.22
N GLN A 217 -25.07 -11.64 -7.51
CA GLN A 217 -25.60 -11.65 -8.88
C GLN A 217 -25.62 -10.24 -9.47
N ASP A 218 -26.08 -9.24 -8.72
CA ASP A 218 -26.13 -7.85 -9.18
C ASP A 218 -24.72 -7.28 -9.48
N LEU A 219 -23.70 -7.71 -8.73
CA LEU A 219 -22.31 -7.34 -8.95
C LEU A 219 -21.74 -7.85 -10.28
N ALA A 220 -22.28 -8.92 -10.87
CA ALA A 220 -21.85 -9.41 -12.18
C ALA A 220 -22.11 -8.37 -13.29
N GLU A 221 -23.19 -7.61 -13.15
CA GLU A 221 -23.58 -6.60 -14.14
C GLU A 221 -23.02 -5.22 -13.79
N GLY A 222 -23.07 -4.84 -12.51
CA GLY A 222 -22.81 -3.48 -12.05
C GLY A 222 -21.37 -3.14 -11.65
N ALA A 223 -20.53 -4.12 -11.32
CA ALA A 223 -19.19 -3.89 -10.79
C ALA A 223 -18.10 -4.40 -11.74
N LYS A 224 -17.77 -3.56 -12.74
CA LYS A 224 -16.75 -3.86 -13.77
C LYS A 224 -15.52 -2.99 -13.59
N VAL A 225 -14.34 -3.60 -13.72
CA VAL A 225 -13.08 -2.87 -13.69
C VAL A 225 -12.86 -2.24 -15.06
N THR A 226 -12.57 -0.94 -15.07
CA THR A 226 -12.30 -0.16 -16.28
C THR A 226 -10.92 0.49 -16.20
N GLU A 227 -10.49 1.18 -17.26
CA GLU A 227 -9.22 1.90 -17.27
C GLU A 227 -9.12 2.99 -16.18
N GLN A 228 -10.28 3.51 -15.73
CA GLN A 228 -10.39 4.51 -14.67
C GLN A 228 -10.43 3.92 -13.26
N SER A 229 -10.55 2.60 -13.12
CA SER A 229 -10.50 1.93 -11.82
C SER A 229 -9.12 2.02 -11.19
N ASP A 230 -9.06 1.75 -9.88
CA ASP A 230 -7.79 1.67 -9.17
C ASP A 230 -6.96 0.44 -9.65
N PRO A 231 -5.62 0.52 -9.73
CA PRO A 231 -4.77 -0.64 -10.03
C PRO A 231 -4.92 -1.83 -9.05
N GLU A 232 -5.47 -1.60 -7.86
CA GLU A 232 -5.73 -2.57 -6.80
C GLU A 232 -7.24 -2.77 -6.53
N GLN A 233 -8.09 -2.45 -7.52
CA GLN A 233 -9.55 -2.41 -7.40
C GLN A 233 -10.17 -3.67 -6.76
N HIS A 234 -9.65 -4.86 -7.07
CA HIS A 234 -10.23 -6.12 -6.59
C HIS A 234 -10.10 -6.26 -5.08
N SER A 235 -8.92 -5.95 -4.53
CA SER A 235 -8.70 -5.99 -3.08
C SER A 235 -9.50 -4.93 -2.34
N ILE A 236 -9.72 -3.75 -2.95
CA ILE A 236 -10.54 -2.67 -2.38
C ILE A 236 -11.99 -3.16 -2.26
N TRP A 237 -12.54 -3.66 -3.36
CA TRP A 237 -13.89 -4.19 -3.42
C TRP A 237 -14.14 -5.33 -2.44
N LEU A 238 -13.21 -6.30 -2.35
CA LEU A 238 -13.35 -7.41 -1.41
C LEU A 238 -13.33 -6.94 0.06
N ARG A 239 -12.49 -5.95 0.39
CA ARG A 239 -12.48 -5.35 1.73
C ARG A 239 -13.81 -4.68 2.06
N GLU A 240 -14.32 -3.85 1.15
CA GLU A 240 -15.60 -3.15 1.31
C GLU A 240 -16.77 -4.13 1.42
N TYR A 241 -16.78 -5.15 0.56
CA TYR A 241 -17.81 -6.19 0.56
C TYR A 241 -17.86 -6.91 1.91
N PHE A 242 -16.74 -7.49 2.37
CA PHE A 242 -16.72 -8.30 3.58
C PHE A 242 -16.79 -7.50 4.88
N GLN A 243 -16.70 -6.17 4.84
CA GLN A 243 -17.09 -5.33 5.97
C GLN A 243 -18.61 -5.35 6.20
N GLN A 244 -19.42 -5.44 5.15
CA GLN A 244 -20.84 -5.13 5.20
C GLN A 244 -21.77 -6.28 4.79
N HIS A 245 -21.26 -7.24 4.00
CA HIS A 245 -22.07 -8.24 3.33
C HIS A 245 -21.52 -9.65 3.53
N ASP A 246 -22.43 -10.58 3.78
CA ASP A 246 -22.15 -12.00 3.79
C ASP A 246 -22.10 -12.49 2.34
N ALA A 247 -21.18 -13.40 2.01
CA ALA A 247 -21.18 -14.10 0.73
C ALA A 247 -21.66 -15.55 0.91
N GLU A 248 -22.47 -16.02 -0.04
CA GLU A 248 -22.99 -17.38 -0.06
C GLU A 248 -22.74 -18.04 -1.42
N PHE A 249 -22.30 -19.29 -1.38
CA PHE A 249 -22.08 -20.09 -2.57
C PHE A 249 -22.66 -21.49 -2.40
N ASP A 250 -23.23 -22.03 -3.47
CA ASP A 250 -23.47 -23.47 -3.59
C ASP A 250 -22.17 -24.13 -4.06
N PHE A 251 -21.65 -25.07 -3.28
CA PHE A 251 -20.60 -25.97 -3.71
C PHE A 251 -21.24 -27.16 -4.44
N ARG A 252 -20.94 -27.31 -5.72
CA ARG A 252 -21.60 -28.26 -6.62
C ARG A 252 -20.61 -29.22 -7.25
N ILE A 253 -21.10 -30.42 -7.57
CA ILE A 253 -20.37 -31.50 -8.21
C ILE A 253 -20.99 -31.79 -9.58
N GLN A 254 -20.15 -31.91 -10.60
CA GLN A 254 -20.54 -32.38 -11.93
C GLN A 254 -19.91 -33.74 -12.14
N LEU A 255 -20.73 -34.80 -12.20
CA LEU A 255 -20.24 -36.16 -12.38
C LEU A 255 -19.88 -36.44 -13.84
N CYS A 256 -18.78 -37.16 -14.05
CA CYS A 256 -18.42 -37.70 -15.34
C CYS A 256 -19.34 -38.88 -15.68
N GLN A 257 -19.98 -38.84 -16.85
CA GLN A 257 -20.85 -39.90 -17.37
C GLN A 257 -20.36 -40.43 -18.71
N ASN A 258 -19.54 -39.67 -19.44
CA ASN A 258 -18.95 -40.07 -20.71
C ASN A 258 -17.52 -39.51 -20.88
N LEU A 259 -16.49 -40.36 -20.83
CA LEU A 259 -15.09 -39.93 -20.95
C LEU A 259 -14.72 -39.35 -22.33
N ASP A 260 -15.46 -39.70 -23.39
CA ASP A 260 -15.21 -39.15 -24.73
C ASP A 260 -15.64 -37.68 -24.83
N GLU A 261 -16.57 -37.25 -23.98
CA GLU A 261 -17.10 -35.88 -23.92
C GLU A 261 -16.57 -35.10 -22.70
N GLN A 262 -16.27 -35.81 -21.61
CA GLN A 262 -15.84 -35.27 -20.33
C GLN A 262 -14.42 -35.74 -20.00
N SER A 263 -13.45 -35.25 -20.79
CA SER A 263 -12.05 -35.63 -20.64
C SER A 263 -11.50 -35.26 -19.26
N VAL A 264 -10.69 -36.17 -18.71
CA VAL A 264 -9.94 -36.00 -17.46
C VAL A 264 -8.55 -35.42 -17.74
N GLU A 265 -7.93 -35.81 -18.86
CA GLU A 265 -6.59 -35.36 -19.25
C GLU A 265 -6.62 -34.02 -19.99
N ASP A 266 -7.61 -33.79 -20.87
CA ASP A 266 -7.75 -32.53 -21.62
C ASP A 266 -8.63 -31.55 -20.84
N CYS A 267 -7.98 -30.61 -20.16
CA CYS A 267 -8.64 -29.57 -19.37
C CYS A 267 -9.04 -28.33 -20.20
N SER A 268 -8.76 -28.31 -21.51
CA SER A 268 -9.04 -27.15 -22.37
C SER A 268 -10.51 -27.02 -22.76
N ARG A 269 -11.33 -28.04 -22.48
CA ARG A 269 -12.74 -28.08 -22.83
C ARG A 269 -13.62 -28.14 -21.58
N PRO A 270 -14.61 -27.23 -21.44
CA PRO A 270 -15.60 -27.37 -20.39
C PRO A 270 -16.43 -28.63 -20.64
N TRP A 271 -16.91 -29.25 -19.55
CA TRP A 271 -17.89 -30.31 -19.65
C TRP A 271 -19.26 -29.68 -19.84
N ASP A 272 -20.05 -30.17 -20.78
CA ASP A 272 -21.37 -29.62 -21.11
C ASP A 272 -22.28 -29.61 -19.86
N GLU A 273 -22.59 -28.41 -19.35
CA GLU A 273 -23.37 -28.21 -18.14
C GLU A 273 -24.87 -28.45 -18.35
N GLU A 274 -25.37 -28.36 -19.59
CA GLU A 274 -26.78 -28.66 -19.90
C GLU A 274 -26.99 -30.17 -19.95
N LYS A 275 -26.04 -30.89 -20.55
CA LYS A 275 -26.09 -32.34 -20.68
C LYS A 275 -25.70 -33.06 -19.38
N TYR A 276 -24.72 -32.53 -18.66
CA TYR A 276 -24.19 -33.08 -17.41
C TYR A 276 -24.24 -31.99 -16.34
N PRO A 277 -25.38 -31.80 -15.64
CA PRO A 277 -25.54 -30.67 -14.74
C PRO A 277 -24.67 -30.77 -13.48
N PHE A 278 -24.34 -29.62 -12.91
CA PHE A 278 -23.79 -29.50 -11.56
C PHE A 278 -24.90 -29.69 -10.50
N GLU A 279 -24.63 -30.51 -9.50
CA GLU A 279 -25.54 -30.81 -8.39
C GLU A 279 -24.96 -30.31 -7.06
N THR A 280 -25.77 -29.59 -6.28
CA THR A 280 -25.32 -29.02 -4.99
C THR A 280 -25.08 -30.12 -3.94
N VAL A 281 -23.91 -30.05 -3.29
CA VAL A 281 -23.53 -30.98 -2.21
C VAL A 281 -23.25 -30.27 -0.88
N ALA A 282 -22.95 -28.99 -0.90
CA ALA A 282 -22.73 -28.19 0.29
C ALA A 282 -22.99 -26.71 0.02
N LYS A 283 -23.22 -25.94 1.09
CA LYS A 283 -23.27 -24.48 1.07
C LYS A 283 -22.02 -23.91 1.73
N VAL A 284 -21.36 -22.96 1.06
CA VAL A 284 -20.26 -22.17 1.61
C VAL A 284 -20.79 -20.82 2.04
N THR A 285 -20.54 -20.45 3.30
CA THR A 285 -20.94 -19.17 3.89
C THR A 285 -19.71 -18.43 4.40
N LEU A 286 -19.53 -17.20 3.92
CA LEU A 286 -18.44 -16.31 4.30
C LEU A 286 -19.06 -15.09 4.99
N PRO A 287 -18.97 -14.98 6.33
CA PRO A 287 -19.64 -13.92 7.06
C PRO A 287 -18.97 -12.55 6.83
N LYS A 288 -19.78 -11.50 6.92
CA LYS A 288 -19.34 -10.10 6.99
C LYS A 288 -18.61 -9.78 8.30
N GLY A 289 -18.13 -8.55 8.40
CA GLY A 289 -17.40 -8.04 9.56
C GLY A 289 -15.94 -8.52 9.62
N GLN A 290 -15.40 -9.00 8.49
CA GLN A 290 -14.02 -9.43 8.39
C GLN A 290 -13.18 -8.38 7.66
N ASP A 291 -11.99 -8.09 8.18
CA ASP A 291 -10.95 -7.47 7.37
C ASP A 291 -10.38 -8.54 6.42
N ALA A 292 -10.93 -8.55 5.20
CA ALA A 292 -10.56 -9.51 4.16
C ALA A 292 -9.12 -9.28 3.65
N PHE A 293 -8.45 -8.19 3.99
CA PHE A 293 -7.08 -7.90 3.55
C PHE A 293 -6.15 -7.55 4.72
N ASP A 294 -6.42 -8.14 5.88
CA ASP A 294 -5.59 -7.97 7.07
C ASP A 294 -4.11 -8.33 6.79
N PRO A 295 -3.14 -7.43 7.07
CA PRO A 295 -1.73 -7.68 6.80
C PRO A 295 -1.16 -8.92 7.51
N SER A 296 -1.59 -9.21 8.74
CA SER A 296 -1.07 -10.36 9.49
C SER A 296 -1.55 -11.68 8.90
N ARG A 297 -2.83 -11.73 8.51
CA ARG A 297 -3.43 -12.85 7.79
C ARG A 297 -2.81 -13.03 6.41
N ARG A 298 -2.54 -11.95 5.69
CA ARG A 298 -1.91 -11.96 4.37
C ARG A 298 -0.49 -12.51 4.42
N ALA A 299 0.37 -11.93 5.26
CA ALA A 299 1.73 -12.42 5.44
C ALA A 299 1.73 -13.90 5.89
N PHE A 300 0.88 -14.25 6.85
CA PHE A 300 0.75 -15.64 7.30
C PHE A 300 0.37 -16.60 6.17
N TRP A 301 -0.64 -16.27 5.37
CA TRP A 301 -1.05 -17.15 4.28
C TRP A 301 -0.02 -17.24 3.16
N ASP A 302 0.59 -16.11 2.81
CA ASP A 302 1.52 -16.03 1.70
C ASP A 302 2.84 -16.73 2.06
N ASP A 303 3.37 -16.54 3.27
CA ASP A 303 4.69 -17.03 3.67
C ASP A 303 4.67 -18.31 4.49
N HIS A 304 3.76 -18.42 5.47
CA HIS A 304 3.79 -19.49 6.47
C HIS A 304 2.81 -20.62 6.18
N MET A 305 1.74 -20.38 5.41
CA MET A 305 0.69 -21.37 5.18
C MET A 305 0.82 -22.10 3.85
N LYS A 306 0.56 -23.41 3.88
CA LYS A 306 0.45 -24.27 2.69
C LYS A 306 -0.99 -24.53 2.32
N LEU A 307 -1.25 -24.48 1.01
CA LEU A 307 -2.43 -25.05 0.39
C LEU A 307 -1.96 -26.00 -0.70
N ASN A 308 -2.44 -27.23 -0.67
CA ASN A 308 -2.09 -28.25 -1.64
C ASN A 308 -3.29 -29.20 -1.83
N VAL A 309 -3.80 -29.33 -3.04
CA VAL A 309 -4.95 -30.20 -3.37
C VAL A 309 -4.72 -31.69 -3.06
N TRP A 310 -3.48 -32.08 -2.78
CA TRP A 310 -3.14 -33.41 -2.28
C TRP A 310 -3.26 -33.55 -0.75
N TYR A 311 -3.61 -32.48 -0.03
CA TYR A 311 -3.94 -32.51 1.40
C TYR A 311 -5.44 -32.73 1.54
N GLY A 312 -5.82 -33.98 1.78
CA GLY A 312 -7.22 -34.38 1.84
C GLY A 312 -7.41 -35.89 1.77
N LEU A 313 -8.67 -36.30 1.77
CA LEU A 313 -9.06 -37.70 1.64
C LEU A 313 -8.77 -38.19 0.21
N ASP A 314 -8.37 -39.45 0.08
CA ASP A 314 -8.18 -40.14 -1.20
C ASP A 314 -9.48 -40.20 -2.04
N ALA A 315 -10.63 -40.11 -1.39
CA ALA A 315 -11.93 -39.95 -2.04
C ALA A 315 -12.01 -38.68 -2.92
N HIS A 316 -11.17 -37.67 -2.68
CA HIS A 316 -11.10 -36.41 -3.43
C HIS A 316 -9.77 -36.24 -4.16
N ARG A 317 -9.14 -37.35 -4.56
CA ARG A 317 -7.84 -37.36 -5.25
C ARG A 317 -7.87 -36.52 -6.54
N PRO A 318 -6.93 -35.60 -6.76
CA PRO A 318 -6.75 -34.94 -8.06
C PRO A 318 -6.45 -35.96 -9.18
N LEU A 319 -7.15 -35.88 -10.31
CA LEU A 319 -6.99 -36.80 -11.46
C LEU A 319 -6.46 -36.07 -12.70
N GLY A 320 -5.75 -36.80 -13.55
CA GLY A 320 -5.19 -36.28 -14.81
C GLY A 320 -3.77 -35.74 -14.66
N SER A 321 -3.03 -35.66 -15.77
CA SER A 321 -1.59 -35.32 -15.79
C SER A 321 -1.26 -33.95 -15.21
N VAL A 322 -2.10 -32.94 -15.46
CA VAL A 322 -1.96 -31.60 -14.87
C VAL A 322 -2.01 -31.66 -13.33
N ASN A 323 -2.84 -32.54 -12.77
CA ASN A 323 -2.95 -32.71 -11.32
C ASN A 323 -1.82 -33.55 -10.74
N ARG A 324 -1.38 -34.61 -11.44
CA ARG A 324 -0.20 -35.40 -11.06
C ARG A 324 1.06 -34.53 -11.01
N LEU A 325 1.23 -33.62 -11.97
CA LEU A 325 2.26 -32.58 -11.95
C LEU A 325 2.21 -31.73 -10.67
N ARG A 326 1.03 -31.25 -10.26
CA ARG A 326 0.86 -30.38 -9.08
C ARG A 326 1.40 -31.02 -7.80
N LYS A 327 1.40 -32.35 -7.69
CA LYS A 327 1.82 -33.08 -6.48
C LYS A 327 3.23 -32.70 -6.03
N SER A 328 4.21 -32.89 -6.90
CA SER A 328 5.61 -32.61 -6.60
C SER A 328 5.97 -31.15 -6.89
N LEU A 329 5.31 -30.52 -7.86
CA LEU A 329 5.58 -29.14 -8.24
C LEU A 329 5.22 -28.14 -7.12
N TYR A 330 4.08 -28.32 -6.45
CA TYR A 330 3.71 -27.46 -5.33
C TYR A 330 4.70 -27.61 -4.16
N GLN A 331 5.19 -28.82 -3.90
CA GLN A 331 6.22 -29.04 -2.88
C GLN A 331 7.53 -28.30 -3.22
N ALA A 332 8.00 -28.40 -4.46
CA ALA A 332 9.18 -27.67 -4.93
C ALA A 332 8.99 -26.15 -4.83
N SER A 333 7.84 -25.63 -5.29
CA SER A 333 7.52 -24.20 -5.25
C SER A 333 7.44 -23.66 -3.82
N VAL A 334 6.97 -24.46 -2.86
CA VAL A 334 6.95 -24.06 -1.45
C VAL A 334 8.36 -24.09 -0.85
N ALA A 335 9.13 -25.16 -1.08
CA ALA A 335 10.49 -25.28 -0.57
C ALA A 335 11.37 -24.10 -1.04
N LYS A 336 11.28 -23.75 -2.33
CA LYS A 336 12.04 -22.61 -2.88
C LYS A 336 11.62 -21.27 -2.26
N ARG A 337 10.33 -21.04 -2.00
CA ARG A 337 9.85 -19.81 -1.33
C ARG A 337 10.33 -19.72 0.10
N ALA A 338 10.22 -20.82 0.86
CA ALA A 338 10.71 -20.88 2.23
C ALA A 338 12.20 -20.54 2.29
N GLU A 339 13.00 -21.09 1.37
CA GLU A 339 14.42 -20.80 1.21
C GLU A 339 14.69 -19.31 0.92
N ILE A 340 14.11 -18.76 -0.15
CA ILE A 340 14.43 -17.39 -0.60
C ILE A 340 13.79 -16.28 0.25
N ASN A 341 12.66 -16.57 0.91
CA ASN A 341 12.04 -15.64 1.87
C ASN A 341 12.63 -15.77 3.27
N ALA A 342 13.43 -16.80 3.54
CA ALA A 342 13.95 -17.14 4.86
C ALA A 342 12.83 -17.28 5.93
N VAL A 343 11.78 -18.03 5.58
CA VAL A 343 10.62 -18.26 6.45
C VAL A 343 10.36 -19.74 6.67
N ASP A 344 9.93 -20.09 7.87
CA ASP A 344 9.44 -21.43 8.18
C ASP A 344 7.99 -21.59 7.76
N VAL A 345 7.69 -22.77 7.21
CA VAL A 345 6.34 -23.10 6.75
C VAL A 345 5.62 -23.96 7.78
N GLU A 346 4.46 -23.50 8.19
CA GLU A 346 3.66 -24.07 9.28
C GLU A 346 2.61 -25.07 8.80
N MET A 347 2.33 -26.04 9.67
CA MET A 347 1.25 -27.01 9.52
C MET A 347 0.00 -26.49 10.20
N VAL A 348 -0.92 -25.96 9.40
CA VAL A 348 -2.13 -25.27 9.89
C VAL A 348 -3.29 -26.25 9.89
N GLY A 349 -3.64 -26.77 11.07
CA GLY A 349 -4.73 -27.73 11.29
C GLY A 349 -6.03 -27.12 11.83
N SER A 350 -6.01 -25.85 12.25
CA SER A 350 -7.19 -25.12 12.70
C SER A 350 -7.30 -23.75 12.06
N ILE A 351 -8.55 -23.34 11.81
CA ILE A 351 -8.88 -22.00 11.33
C ILE A 351 -8.44 -20.89 12.30
N ASP A 352 -8.30 -21.20 13.59
CA ASP A 352 -7.91 -20.26 14.63
C ASP A 352 -6.40 -19.95 14.63
N GLN A 353 -5.60 -20.83 14.04
CA GLN A 353 -4.17 -20.58 13.83
C GLN A 353 -3.92 -19.51 12.77
N ILE A 354 -4.89 -19.24 11.90
CA ILE A 354 -4.81 -18.12 10.95
C ILE A 354 -5.00 -16.80 11.75
N PRO A 355 -4.05 -15.86 11.72
CA PRO A 355 -4.12 -14.66 12.52
C PRO A 355 -5.39 -13.83 12.31
N ARG A 356 -5.79 -13.14 13.39
CA ARG A 356 -6.73 -12.03 13.38
C ARG A 356 -6.07 -10.85 14.09
N LEU A 357 -6.36 -9.62 13.66
CA LEU A 357 -6.12 -8.47 14.53
C LEU A 357 -6.87 -8.69 15.85
N PRO A 358 -6.25 -8.41 17.01
CA PRO A 358 -6.91 -8.60 18.30
C PRO A 358 -8.22 -7.80 18.35
N ALA A 359 -9.28 -8.41 18.91
CA ALA A 359 -10.65 -7.91 18.93
C ALA A 359 -10.80 -6.48 19.48
N ASN A 360 -9.82 -6.03 20.27
CA ASN A 360 -9.72 -4.70 20.84
C ASN A 360 -9.53 -3.59 19.78
N LEU A 361 -9.21 -3.96 18.53
CA LEU A 361 -9.19 -3.07 17.36
C LEU A 361 -10.47 -3.16 16.51
N ALA A 362 -11.28 -4.22 16.65
CA ALA A 362 -12.48 -4.45 15.84
C ALA A 362 -13.71 -3.65 16.33
N THR A 363 -13.76 -3.30 17.62
CA THR A 363 -14.87 -2.52 18.21
C THR A 363 -14.81 -1.02 17.93
N LEU A 364 -13.84 -0.54 17.15
CA LEU A 364 -13.80 0.86 16.68
C LEU A 364 -14.47 1.04 15.31
N SER A 365 -14.87 -0.03 14.59
CA SER A 365 -15.51 0.08 13.28
C SER A 365 -17.04 0.16 13.30
N SER A 366 -17.68 0.07 14.48
CA SER A 366 -19.14 0.03 14.61
C SER A 366 -19.80 1.34 15.04
N ARG A 367 -19.12 2.49 14.91
CA ARG A 367 -19.81 3.79 14.95
C ARG A 367 -20.35 4.08 13.56
N THR A 368 -21.64 3.81 13.42
CA THR A 368 -22.58 4.27 12.40
C THR A 368 -22.01 5.42 11.55
N PHE A 369 -21.56 5.10 10.33
CA PHE A 369 -21.48 6.09 9.26
C PHE A 369 -22.92 6.50 8.94
N ALA A 370 -23.41 7.48 9.70
CA ALA A 370 -24.57 8.25 9.28
C ALA A 370 -24.22 8.85 7.92
N THR A 371 -25.05 8.52 6.93
CA THR A 371 -25.03 9.05 5.58
C THR A 371 -24.96 10.58 5.61
N ASN A 372 -23.74 11.10 5.47
CA ASN A 372 -23.49 12.43 4.96
C ASN A 372 -22.37 12.27 3.92
N THR A 373 -22.80 12.22 2.67
CA THR A 373 -21.98 12.41 1.49
C THR A 373 -21.19 13.71 1.62
N THR A 374 -19.97 13.61 2.11
CA THR A 374 -18.85 14.52 1.79
C THR A 374 -17.59 13.70 1.93
N THR A 375 -17.24 13.01 0.85
CA THR A 375 -15.88 12.54 0.58
C THR A 375 -14.94 13.73 0.85
N LYS A 376 -14.21 13.72 1.96
CA LYS A 376 -13.05 14.60 2.09
C LYS A 376 -12.07 14.08 1.03
N MET A 377 -12.05 14.78 -0.09
CA MET A 377 -11.11 14.58 -1.19
C MET A 377 -9.67 14.51 -0.65
N PRO A 378 -8.74 13.85 -1.35
CA PRO A 378 -7.32 14.17 -1.15
C PRO A 378 -7.18 15.70 -1.20
N LEU A 379 -6.33 16.26 -0.33
CA LEU A 379 -5.93 17.66 -0.31
C LEU A 379 -5.40 18.05 -1.71
N MET A 380 -6.30 18.35 -2.63
CA MET A 380 -6.00 18.84 -3.96
C MET A 380 -6.57 20.25 -4.03
N THR A 381 -5.68 21.22 -4.14
CA THR A 381 -6.05 22.62 -4.40
C THR A 381 -6.53 22.73 -5.85
N GLY A 382 -7.79 22.41 -6.10
CA GLY A 382 -8.48 22.59 -7.39
C GLY A 382 -8.71 24.06 -7.78
N THR A 383 -7.97 25.01 -7.20
CA THR A 383 -8.20 26.45 -7.34
C THR A 383 -7.26 27.14 -8.33
N GLY A 384 -6.29 26.42 -8.93
CA GLY A 384 -5.27 26.99 -9.83
C GLY A 384 -4.27 27.92 -9.13
N LYS A 385 -4.35 28.05 -7.80
CA LYS A 385 -3.42 28.81 -6.95
C LYS A 385 -2.29 27.91 -6.42
N PRO A 386 -1.12 28.48 -6.06
CA PRO A 386 -0.09 27.71 -5.38
C PRO A 386 -0.58 27.18 -4.03
N ARG A 387 -0.14 25.99 -3.60
CA ARG A 387 -0.45 25.49 -2.25
C ARG A 387 0.36 26.27 -1.20
N VAL A 388 -0.30 27.13 -0.43
CA VAL A 388 0.33 27.94 0.62
C VAL A 388 -0.17 27.48 1.99
N ILE A 389 0.77 27.30 2.92
CA ILE A 389 0.53 26.80 4.27
C ILE A 389 0.94 27.87 5.28
N LEU A 390 0.07 28.19 6.24
CA LEU A 390 0.38 29.15 7.29
C LEU A 390 1.13 28.49 8.44
N GLY A 391 2.41 28.82 8.58
CA GLY A 391 3.25 28.41 9.69
C GLY A 391 2.96 29.20 10.96
N THR A 392 2.69 28.50 12.06
CA THR A 392 2.22 29.10 13.32
C THR A 392 3.31 29.27 14.38
N MET A 393 4.58 29.00 14.05
CA MET A 393 5.72 28.97 15.00
C MET A 393 5.84 30.21 15.90
N THR A 394 5.44 31.38 15.42
CA THR A 394 5.52 32.66 16.17
C THR A 394 4.17 33.18 16.65
N MET A 395 3.15 32.31 16.74
CA MET A 395 1.78 32.68 17.15
C MET A 395 1.41 31.94 18.43
N GLY A 396 1.28 32.67 19.54
CA GLY A 396 0.99 32.06 20.83
C GLY A 396 1.11 33.05 21.98
N PRO A 397 0.70 32.66 23.19
CA PRO A 397 0.53 33.60 24.31
C PRO A 397 1.85 34.03 24.98
N ASP A 398 2.99 33.51 24.54
CA ASP A 398 4.27 33.60 25.27
C ASP A 398 5.39 34.22 24.42
N PRO A 399 5.66 35.54 24.56
CA PRO A 399 6.69 36.22 23.81
C PRO A 399 8.11 35.80 24.21
N GLU A 400 8.33 35.31 25.44
CA GLU A 400 9.65 34.84 25.90
C GLU A 400 10.07 33.58 25.14
N ASN A 401 9.10 32.79 24.69
CA ASN A 401 9.31 31.62 23.84
C ASN A 401 9.15 31.93 22.33
N GLY A 402 9.35 33.19 21.93
CA GLY A 402 9.47 33.61 20.54
C GLY A 402 8.15 33.92 19.83
N ALA A 403 7.03 33.99 20.56
CA ALA A 403 5.79 34.49 19.98
C ALA A 403 5.88 35.98 19.61
N ARG A 404 5.24 36.33 18.50
CA ARG A 404 5.12 37.72 18.00
C ARG A 404 3.68 38.14 17.85
N ILE A 405 2.81 37.20 17.47
CA ILE A 405 1.36 37.37 17.52
C ILE A 405 0.89 36.73 18.83
N THR A 406 0.62 37.55 19.83
CA THR A 406 0.24 37.10 21.19
C THR A 406 -1.24 37.26 21.49
N SER A 407 -1.94 38.10 20.72
CA SER A 407 -3.38 38.32 20.85
C SER A 407 -4.16 37.30 20.03
N LEU A 408 -5.16 36.67 20.65
CA LEU A 408 -6.07 35.75 19.97
C LEU A 408 -6.90 36.48 18.90
N ASP A 409 -7.25 37.74 19.14
CA ASP A 409 -8.00 38.55 18.16
C ASP A 409 -7.18 38.83 16.91
N GLU A 410 -5.89 39.11 17.06
CA GLU A 410 -4.98 39.29 15.92
C GLU A 410 -4.77 37.99 15.15
N TYR A 411 -4.60 36.87 15.87
CA TYR A 411 -4.50 35.57 15.21
C TYR A 411 -5.77 35.20 14.45
N ASN A 412 -6.95 35.46 15.02
CA ASN A 412 -8.23 35.26 14.34
C ASN A 412 -8.33 36.09 13.05
N ARG A 413 -7.94 37.37 13.07
CA ARG A 413 -7.92 38.22 11.85
C ARG A 413 -6.94 37.71 10.79
N ILE A 414 -5.79 37.18 11.20
CA ILE A 414 -4.84 36.52 10.29
C ILE A 414 -5.48 35.29 9.63
N LEU A 415 -6.16 34.44 10.40
CA LEU A 415 -6.87 33.27 9.86
C LEU A 415 -8.00 33.69 8.91
N ASP A 416 -8.80 34.70 9.28
CA ASP A 416 -9.89 35.23 8.45
C ASP A 416 -9.35 35.69 7.09
N LYS A 417 -8.26 36.45 7.07
CA LYS A 417 -7.62 36.94 5.85
C LYS A 417 -7.00 35.83 5.00
N PHE A 418 -6.37 34.85 5.65
CA PHE A 418 -5.80 33.68 4.98
C PHE A 418 -6.89 32.87 4.25
N GLN A 419 -8.00 32.61 4.94
CA GLN A 419 -9.16 31.91 4.37
C GLN A 419 -9.88 32.72 3.30
N ALA A 420 -10.06 34.03 3.51
CA ALA A 420 -10.63 34.92 2.49
C ALA A 420 -9.78 34.97 1.20
N SER A 421 -8.48 34.69 1.30
CA SER A 421 -7.58 34.59 0.14
C SER A 421 -7.63 33.22 -0.56
N GLY A 422 -8.38 32.26 -0.01
CA GLY A 422 -8.59 30.93 -0.59
C GLY A 422 -7.68 29.82 -0.05
N TYR A 423 -6.99 30.05 1.07
CA TYR A 423 -6.07 29.09 1.68
C TYR A 423 -6.60 28.57 3.03
N ASN A 424 -6.31 27.31 3.36
CA ASN A 424 -6.92 26.65 4.51
C ASN A 424 -6.01 25.68 5.28
N GLU A 425 -4.70 25.66 5.01
CA GLU A 425 -3.75 24.76 5.67
C GLU A 425 -2.91 25.49 6.73
N ILE A 426 -2.80 24.93 7.93
CA ILE A 426 -1.94 25.42 9.01
C ILE A 426 -0.90 24.38 9.44
N ASP A 427 0.33 24.84 9.71
CA ASP A 427 1.42 24.01 10.25
C ASP A 427 1.80 24.48 11.66
N THR A 428 1.73 23.55 12.62
CA THR A 428 2.18 23.73 14.01
C THR A 428 3.15 22.63 14.42
N ALA A 429 3.62 22.65 15.67
CA ALA A 429 4.40 21.60 16.31
C ALA A 429 4.21 21.66 17.83
N ARG A 430 4.32 20.50 18.49
CA ARG A 430 4.31 20.39 19.95
C ARG A 430 5.32 21.31 20.64
N VAL A 431 6.42 21.63 19.97
CA VAL A 431 7.54 22.39 20.54
C VAL A 431 7.39 23.91 20.36
N TYR A 432 6.43 24.36 19.54
CA TYR A 432 6.29 25.78 19.22
C TYR A 432 5.77 26.57 20.43
N VAL A 433 6.36 27.76 20.64
CA VAL A 433 6.02 28.70 21.72
C VAL A 433 6.00 27.99 23.09
N GLY A 434 7.06 27.21 23.38
CA GLY A 434 7.16 26.44 24.63
C GLY A 434 6.03 25.41 24.81
N GLY A 435 5.45 24.94 23.71
CA GLY A 435 4.31 24.02 23.70
C GLY A 435 2.94 24.65 23.97
N LYS A 436 2.83 25.99 23.89
CA LYS A 436 1.56 26.72 24.06
C LYS A 436 0.88 27.06 22.73
N GLN A 437 1.55 26.85 21.59
CA GLN A 437 1.02 27.19 20.26
C GLN A 437 -0.24 26.37 19.93
N GLU A 438 -0.21 25.04 20.10
CA GLU A 438 -1.32 24.15 19.73
C GLU A 438 -2.64 24.51 20.44
N ALA A 439 -2.56 24.84 21.74
CA ALA A 439 -3.68 25.35 22.53
C ALA A 439 -4.23 26.66 21.98
N PHE A 440 -3.35 27.56 21.54
CA PHE A 440 -3.72 28.82 20.93
C PHE A 440 -4.45 28.63 19.59
N THR A 441 -4.05 27.62 18.81
CA THR A 441 -4.75 27.20 17.59
C THR A 441 -6.13 26.61 17.88
N ARG A 442 -6.28 25.80 18.93
CA ARG A 442 -7.60 25.37 19.42
C ARG A 442 -8.48 26.55 19.80
N ASP A 443 -7.96 27.49 20.58
CA ASP A 443 -8.71 28.64 21.06
C ASP A 443 -9.12 29.59 19.90
N ALA A 444 -8.36 29.56 18.80
CA ALA A 444 -8.72 30.21 17.53
C ALA A 444 -9.74 29.43 16.68
N LYS A 445 -10.28 28.33 17.22
CA LYS A 445 -11.38 27.55 16.63
C LYS A 445 -11.07 26.99 15.24
N TRP A 446 -9.83 26.57 15.01
CA TRP A 446 -9.35 26.12 13.69
C TRP A 446 -10.24 25.05 13.03
N LYS A 447 -10.78 24.12 13.81
CA LYS A 447 -11.63 23.03 13.32
C LYS A 447 -13.00 23.52 12.85
N GLU A 448 -13.62 24.43 13.60
CA GLU A 448 -14.91 25.06 13.24
C GLU A 448 -14.76 25.93 11.99
N ARG A 449 -13.58 26.49 11.77
CA ARG A 449 -13.20 27.23 10.55
C ARG A 449 -12.99 26.32 9.33
N GLY A 450 -12.91 25.00 9.50
CA GLY A 450 -12.62 24.05 8.42
C GLY A 450 -11.17 24.09 7.92
N LEU A 451 -10.22 24.55 8.75
CA LEU A 451 -8.80 24.48 8.43
C LEU A 451 -8.30 23.03 8.50
N THR A 452 -7.30 22.70 7.69
CA THR A 452 -6.52 21.46 7.89
C THR A 452 -5.29 21.76 8.72
N CYS A 453 -4.90 20.81 9.57
CA CYS A 453 -3.87 21.02 10.58
C CYS A 453 -2.79 19.93 10.52
N ALA A 454 -1.54 20.39 10.42
CA ALA A 454 -0.36 19.56 10.64
C ALA A 454 0.25 19.86 12.02
N THR A 455 0.65 18.81 12.74
CA THR A 455 1.53 18.94 13.93
C THR A 455 2.70 17.95 13.87
N LYS A 456 3.67 18.10 14.77
CA LYS A 456 4.94 17.38 14.71
C LYS A 456 5.73 17.37 16.01
N TRP A 457 6.55 16.34 16.17
CA TRP A 457 7.37 16.08 17.36
C TRP A 457 8.88 16.02 17.06
N TYR A 458 9.66 16.86 17.73
CA TYR A 458 11.11 16.98 17.55
C TYR A 458 11.90 16.14 18.57
N PRO A 459 12.86 15.31 18.12
CA PRO A 459 13.67 14.51 19.02
C PRO A 459 14.85 15.31 19.60
N PHE A 460 14.61 16.10 20.65
CA PHE A 460 15.68 16.87 21.32
C PHE A 460 16.64 16.00 22.11
N GLU A 461 16.13 14.91 22.66
CA GLU A 461 16.88 13.96 23.50
C GLU A 461 16.92 12.60 22.82
N PRO A 462 17.94 11.76 23.11
CA PRO A 462 17.95 10.38 22.66
C PRO A 462 16.66 9.65 23.02
N LYS A 463 16.19 8.79 22.11
CA LYS A 463 14.99 7.95 22.25
C LYS A 463 13.70 8.76 22.43
N ALA A 464 13.68 10.00 21.97
CA ALA A 464 12.48 10.82 21.96
C ALA A 464 11.42 10.31 20.96
N HIS A 465 11.79 9.43 20.02
CA HIS A 465 10.89 8.76 19.10
C HIS A 465 10.60 7.29 19.46
N THR A 466 10.78 6.88 20.73
CA THR A 466 10.24 5.56 21.15
C THR A 466 8.73 5.51 20.92
N GLY A 467 8.21 4.29 20.77
CA GLY A 467 6.77 4.11 20.56
C GLY A 467 5.92 4.73 21.68
N GLU A 468 6.35 4.58 22.93
CA GLU A 468 5.66 5.19 24.07
C GLU A 468 5.68 6.73 24.00
N LYS A 469 6.83 7.33 23.67
CA LYS A 469 6.97 8.79 23.66
C LYS A 469 6.21 9.45 22.52
N ILE A 470 6.21 8.84 21.33
CA ILE A 470 5.40 9.33 20.20
C ILE A 470 3.91 9.33 20.56
N GLU A 471 3.43 8.26 21.18
CA GLU A 471 2.03 8.16 21.60
C GLU A 471 1.66 9.20 22.66
N GLU A 472 2.49 9.34 23.70
CA GLU A 472 2.33 10.36 24.75
C GLU A 472 2.24 11.77 24.15
N VAL A 473 3.18 12.10 23.26
CA VAL A 473 3.27 13.43 22.67
C VAL A 473 2.11 13.70 21.72
N LEU A 474 1.77 12.76 20.83
CA LEU A 474 0.66 12.96 19.90
C LEU A 474 -0.65 13.13 20.67
N ASN A 475 -0.90 12.33 21.72
CA ASN A 475 -2.10 12.49 22.55
C ASN A 475 -2.13 13.87 23.22
N THR A 476 -0.98 14.38 23.65
CA THR A 476 -0.87 15.73 24.21
C THR A 476 -1.19 16.79 23.14
N SER A 477 -0.62 16.68 21.95
CA SER A 477 -0.90 17.57 20.82
C SER A 477 -2.38 17.58 20.45
N LEU A 478 -3.01 16.40 20.37
CA LEU A 478 -4.44 16.24 20.09
C LEU A 478 -5.32 16.93 21.14
N LYS A 479 -5.00 16.71 22.42
CA LYS A 479 -5.67 17.39 23.54
C LYS A 479 -5.52 18.92 23.44
N GLU A 480 -4.31 19.41 23.20
CA GLU A 480 -4.07 20.85 23.10
C GLU A 480 -4.76 21.46 21.88
N LEU A 481 -4.78 20.76 20.74
CA LEU A 481 -5.50 21.16 19.53
C LEU A 481 -7.03 21.01 19.64
N GLY A 482 -7.53 20.35 20.68
CA GLY A 482 -8.96 20.09 20.88
C GLY A 482 -9.57 19.19 19.79
N THR A 483 -8.83 18.18 19.35
CA THR A 483 -9.27 17.23 18.30
C THR A 483 -8.80 15.82 18.61
N ASP A 484 -9.52 14.82 18.08
CA ASP A 484 -9.08 13.42 18.14
C ASP A 484 -8.21 13.02 16.94
N CYS A 485 -8.14 13.88 15.91
CA CYS A 485 -7.42 13.63 14.67
C CYS A 485 -6.84 14.93 14.08
N VAL A 486 -5.61 14.86 13.59
CA VAL A 486 -4.96 15.89 12.74
C VAL A 486 -4.81 15.39 11.29
N ASP A 487 -4.74 16.29 10.33
CA ASP A 487 -4.59 15.89 8.92
C ASP A 487 -3.19 15.32 8.66
N ILE A 488 -2.15 15.88 9.30
CA ILE A 488 -0.77 15.41 9.12
C ILE A 488 -0.04 15.36 10.47
N PHE A 489 0.63 14.25 10.75
CA PHE A 489 1.58 14.13 11.85
C PHE A 489 2.99 13.92 11.30
N TYR A 490 3.93 14.82 11.58
CA TYR A 490 5.33 14.64 11.19
C TYR A 490 6.22 14.10 12.31
N LEU A 491 7.10 13.17 11.93
CA LEU A 491 8.38 13.02 12.61
C LEU A 491 9.25 14.23 12.22
N HIS A 492 9.51 15.13 13.18
CA HIS A 492 10.02 16.47 12.88
C HIS A 492 11.53 16.50 12.56
N ALA A 493 12.27 15.45 12.92
CA ALA A 493 13.64 15.14 12.52
C ALA A 493 13.88 13.64 12.72
N ALA A 494 14.93 13.07 12.12
CA ALA A 494 15.33 11.69 12.39
C ALA A 494 15.87 11.56 13.83
N ASP A 495 15.31 10.65 14.61
CA ASP A 495 15.93 10.19 15.86
C ASP A 495 16.86 9.03 15.55
N ARG A 496 18.15 9.33 15.38
CA ARG A 496 19.18 8.32 15.02
C ARG A 496 19.68 7.52 16.23
N THR A 497 19.01 7.62 17.38
CA THR A 497 19.39 6.92 18.60
C THR A 497 18.65 5.59 18.83
N LEU A 498 17.69 5.28 17.96
CA LEU A 498 16.96 4.02 17.91
C LEU A 498 16.63 3.61 16.46
N PRO A 499 16.44 2.32 16.18
CA PRO A 499 16.04 1.84 14.86
C PRO A 499 14.71 2.44 14.41
N PHE A 500 14.61 2.86 13.14
CA PHE A 500 13.40 3.51 12.61
C PHE A 500 12.15 2.61 12.63
N GLN A 501 12.30 1.29 12.69
CA GLN A 501 11.18 0.35 12.79
C GLN A 501 10.28 0.63 14.01
N GLU A 502 10.88 1.01 15.15
CA GLU A 502 10.12 1.24 16.38
C GLU A 502 9.14 2.42 16.26
N PRO A 503 9.58 3.65 15.92
CA PRO A 503 8.67 4.77 15.71
C PRO A 503 7.66 4.51 14.60
N LEU A 504 8.08 3.88 13.49
CA LEU A 504 7.19 3.65 12.35
C LEU A 504 6.07 2.65 12.68
N LYS A 505 6.38 1.59 13.42
CA LYS A 505 5.38 0.65 13.93
C LYS A 505 4.35 1.39 14.79
N LYS A 506 4.81 2.25 15.70
CA LYS A 506 3.91 3.03 16.54
C LYS A 506 3.07 4.03 15.74
N CYS A 507 3.67 4.77 14.81
CA CYS A 507 2.94 5.68 13.93
C CYS A 507 1.82 4.94 13.18
N ASN A 508 2.07 3.72 12.72
CA ASN A 508 1.04 2.89 12.09
C ASN A 508 -0.11 2.51 13.05
N GLU A 509 0.20 2.16 14.30
CA GLU A 509 -0.82 1.91 15.32
C GLU A 509 -1.69 3.15 15.56
N LEU A 510 -1.07 4.33 15.71
CA LEU A 510 -1.76 5.60 15.94
C LEU A 510 -2.59 6.05 14.72
N HIS A 511 -2.09 5.83 13.51
CA HIS A 511 -2.85 6.03 12.27
C HIS A 511 -4.10 5.15 12.22
N LYS A 512 -3.97 3.85 12.54
CA LYS A 512 -5.11 2.92 12.61
C LYS A 512 -6.12 3.29 13.69
N GLN A 513 -5.69 3.96 14.76
CA GLN A 513 -6.56 4.55 15.77
C GLN A 513 -7.26 5.84 15.30
N GLY A 514 -6.99 6.31 14.07
CA GLY A 514 -7.59 7.52 13.52
C GLY A 514 -6.99 8.82 14.07
N LYS A 515 -5.82 8.77 14.72
CA LYS A 515 -5.21 9.95 15.37
C LYS A 515 -4.57 10.94 14.41
N PHE A 516 -4.25 10.49 13.20
CA PHE A 516 -3.85 11.35 12.10
C PHE A 516 -4.20 10.71 10.75
N VAL A 517 -4.32 11.52 9.70
CA VAL A 517 -4.63 11.03 8.33
C VAL A 517 -3.36 10.70 7.54
N GLN A 518 -2.36 11.58 7.55
CA GLN A 518 -1.11 11.39 6.82
C GLN A 518 0.10 11.37 7.75
N LEU A 519 1.04 10.46 7.48
CA LEU A 519 2.37 10.49 8.08
C LEU A 519 3.27 11.42 7.26
N GLY A 520 4.00 12.29 7.95
CA GLY A 520 5.00 13.16 7.34
C GLY A 520 6.40 12.94 7.91
N LEU A 521 7.42 13.26 7.11
CA LEU A 521 8.81 13.33 7.55
C LEU A 521 9.31 14.76 7.43
N SER A 522 10.17 15.21 8.34
CA SER A 522 10.83 16.51 8.21
C SER A 522 12.29 16.43 8.56
N ASN A 523 13.16 17.07 7.77
CA ASN A 523 14.61 17.13 8.02
C ASN A 523 15.31 15.75 8.07
N PHE A 524 14.80 14.77 7.31
CA PHE A 524 15.46 13.48 7.03
C PHE A 524 16.34 13.58 5.77
N THR A 525 17.41 12.79 5.68
CA THR A 525 18.20 12.68 4.44
C THR A 525 17.44 11.92 3.35
N ALA A 526 17.88 12.03 2.09
CA ALA A 526 17.27 11.30 0.97
C ALA A 526 17.27 9.77 1.15
N TYR A 527 18.38 9.20 1.64
CA TYR A 527 18.49 7.76 1.84
C TYR A 527 17.67 7.29 3.06
N GLU A 528 17.53 8.11 4.12
CA GLU A 528 16.65 7.79 5.25
C GLU A 528 15.17 7.83 4.83
N VAL A 529 14.77 8.74 3.94
CA VAL A 529 13.42 8.74 3.36
C VAL A 529 13.16 7.43 2.61
N ALA A 530 14.13 6.98 1.79
CA ALA A 530 14.03 5.72 1.08
C ALA A 530 13.89 4.53 2.05
N GLU A 531 14.73 4.48 3.09
CA GLU A 531 14.67 3.45 4.14
C GLU A 531 13.31 3.42 4.83
N VAL A 532 12.83 4.56 5.33
CA VAL A 532 11.54 4.66 6.02
C VAL A 532 10.38 4.20 5.12
N VAL A 533 10.34 4.64 3.86
CA VAL A 533 9.29 4.24 2.93
C VAL A 533 9.31 2.74 2.68
N MET A 534 10.50 2.16 2.52
CA MET A 534 10.66 0.73 2.27
C MET A 534 10.32 -0.11 3.50
N LEU A 535 10.72 0.32 4.70
CA LEU A 535 10.31 -0.30 5.95
C LEU A 535 8.78 -0.31 6.10
N CYS A 536 8.12 0.82 5.86
CA CYS A 536 6.66 0.87 5.91
C CYS A 536 6.02 -0.05 4.86
N LYS A 537 6.54 -0.06 3.62
CA LYS A 537 6.05 -0.91 2.54
C LYS A 537 6.16 -2.40 2.89
N MET A 538 7.33 -2.84 3.35
CA MET A 538 7.61 -4.24 3.67
C MET A 538 6.75 -4.75 4.83
N ASN A 539 6.41 -3.89 5.79
CA ASN A 539 5.62 -4.25 6.96
C ASN A 539 4.12 -3.96 6.81
N GLY A 540 3.66 -3.43 5.67
CA GLY A 540 2.26 -3.04 5.47
C GLY A 540 1.81 -1.93 6.42
N TRP A 541 2.72 -1.01 6.78
CA TRP A 541 2.45 0.14 7.64
C TRP A 541 2.07 1.38 6.82
N VAL A 542 1.42 2.35 7.47
CA VAL A 542 1.21 3.70 6.90
C VAL A 542 2.53 4.25 6.38
N ARG A 543 2.57 4.63 5.10
CA ARG A 543 3.75 5.23 4.48
C ARG A 543 3.72 6.75 4.67
N PRO A 544 4.88 7.42 4.81
CA PRO A 544 4.89 8.86 4.69
C PRO A 544 4.50 9.28 3.28
N THR A 545 3.66 10.30 3.17
CA THR A 545 3.17 10.85 1.90
C THR A 545 3.64 12.28 1.67
N ILE A 546 4.35 12.86 2.65
CA ILE A 546 4.79 14.25 2.59
C ILE A 546 6.11 14.44 3.33
N TRP A 547 7.00 15.24 2.75
CA TRP A 547 8.28 15.62 3.33
C TRP A 547 8.35 17.14 3.51
N GLN A 548 8.74 17.60 4.70
CA GLN A 548 8.88 19.02 5.02
C GLN A 548 10.34 19.42 5.28
N GLY A 549 10.84 20.49 4.63
CA GLY A 549 12.19 20.96 4.93
C GLY A 549 12.59 22.31 4.34
N MET A 550 13.87 22.64 4.45
CA MET A 550 14.40 23.96 4.09
C MET A 550 14.68 24.08 2.58
N TYR A 551 14.09 25.08 1.93
CA TYR A 551 14.36 25.38 0.53
C TYR A 551 14.02 26.83 0.17
N ASN A 552 14.91 27.50 -0.55
CA ASN A 552 14.73 28.85 -1.10
C ASN A 552 15.82 29.16 -2.13
N ALA A 553 15.78 30.34 -2.74
CA ALA A 553 16.66 30.69 -3.87
C ALA A 553 18.17 30.66 -3.57
N ILE A 554 18.60 30.70 -2.30
CA ILE A 554 20.02 30.57 -1.89
C ILE A 554 20.26 29.35 -0.98
N THR A 555 19.32 28.41 -0.92
CA THR A 555 19.42 27.19 -0.11
C THR A 555 18.77 26.05 -0.87
N ARG A 556 19.51 25.44 -1.80
CA ARG A 556 18.98 24.47 -2.78
C ARG A 556 19.54 23.05 -2.64
N SER A 557 20.11 22.71 -1.49
CA SER A 557 20.77 21.41 -1.26
C SER A 557 19.85 20.19 -1.37
N ILE A 558 18.53 20.37 -1.43
CA ILE A 558 17.57 19.28 -1.63
C ILE A 558 17.43 18.85 -3.10
N GLU A 559 17.82 19.72 -4.05
CA GLU A 559 17.66 19.49 -5.50
C GLU A 559 18.36 18.22 -6.01
N PRO A 560 19.63 17.93 -5.62
CA PRO A 560 20.37 16.83 -6.27
C PRO A 560 19.84 15.43 -5.98
N GLU A 561 19.25 15.20 -4.80
CA GLU A 561 18.90 13.85 -4.35
C GLU A 561 17.51 13.77 -3.70
N LEU A 562 17.21 14.68 -2.77
CA LEU A 562 16.01 14.55 -1.95
C LEU A 562 14.73 14.74 -2.77
N ILE A 563 14.69 15.73 -3.66
CA ILE A 563 13.51 15.94 -4.54
C ILE A 563 13.27 14.67 -5.36
N HIS A 564 14.31 14.12 -5.97
CA HIS A 564 14.22 12.89 -6.74
C HIS A 564 13.75 11.70 -5.90
N ALA A 565 14.25 11.55 -4.67
CA ALA A 565 13.79 10.52 -3.74
C ALA A 565 12.29 10.69 -3.42
N CYS A 566 11.85 11.90 -3.06
CA CYS A 566 10.43 12.16 -2.78
C CYS A 566 9.55 11.81 -3.98
N ARG A 567 9.93 12.22 -5.21
CA ARG A 567 9.18 11.85 -6.43
C ARG A 567 9.15 10.34 -6.67
N ARG A 568 10.29 9.66 -6.49
CA ARG A 568 10.40 8.21 -6.70
C ARG A 568 9.46 7.42 -5.79
N TYR A 569 9.27 7.91 -4.56
CA TYR A 569 8.48 7.24 -3.52
C TYR A 569 7.06 7.79 -3.34
N GLY A 570 6.70 8.84 -4.09
CA GLY A 570 5.37 9.45 -4.08
C GLY A 570 5.10 10.35 -2.88
N LEU A 571 6.09 11.15 -2.47
CA LEU A 571 5.95 12.15 -1.40
C LEU A 571 5.82 13.56 -2.00
N ASP A 572 4.85 14.31 -1.50
CA ASP A 572 4.76 15.76 -1.69
C ASP A 572 5.87 16.46 -0.92
N ILE A 573 6.30 17.63 -1.39
CA ILE A 573 7.34 18.43 -0.76
C ILE A 573 6.75 19.74 -0.25
N VAL A 574 6.86 19.99 1.05
CA VAL A 574 6.51 21.27 1.67
C VAL A 574 7.75 21.97 2.16
N VAL A 575 7.93 23.23 1.80
CA VAL A 575 9.16 23.95 2.15
C VAL A 575 8.93 25.05 3.17
N TYR A 576 9.80 25.10 4.18
CA TYR A 576 9.89 26.20 5.12
C TYR A 576 11.07 27.10 4.80
N ASN A 577 11.09 28.28 5.45
CA ASN A 577 12.08 29.34 5.23
C ASN A 577 12.14 29.82 3.76
N PRO A 578 10.98 30.12 3.13
CA PRO A 578 10.95 30.55 1.72
C PRO A 578 11.74 31.84 1.45
N ILE A 579 11.93 32.65 2.50
CA ILE A 579 12.64 33.93 2.46
C ILE A 579 13.94 33.91 3.29
N ALA A 580 14.53 32.72 3.49
CA ALA A 580 15.75 32.51 4.26
C ALA A 580 15.69 33.21 5.62
N GLY A 581 14.66 32.91 6.42
CA GLY A 581 14.44 33.51 7.75
C GLY A 581 14.29 35.04 7.79
N GLY A 582 14.09 35.70 6.65
CA GLY A 582 13.99 37.16 6.53
C GLY A 582 15.21 37.82 5.89
N ILE A 583 16.22 37.08 5.43
CA ILE A 583 17.34 37.61 4.63
C ILE A 583 16.82 38.33 3.39
N PHE A 584 15.84 37.75 2.68
CA PHE A 584 15.21 38.36 1.51
C PHE A 584 14.29 39.55 1.83
N SER A 585 14.15 39.98 3.09
CA SER A 585 13.46 41.25 3.37
C SER A 585 14.33 42.47 3.06
N GLY A 586 15.62 42.28 2.72
CA GLY A 586 16.57 43.34 2.38
C GLY A 586 17.10 44.14 3.57
N LYS A 587 16.65 43.87 4.79
CA LYS A 587 17.02 44.64 5.99
C LYS A 587 18.39 44.32 6.57
N TYR A 588 18.93 43.14 6.27
CA TYR A 588 20.24 42.71 6.78
C TYR A 588 21.27 42.87 5.67
N LYS A 589 22.30 43.69 5.91
CA LYS A 589 23.35 44.02 4.94
C LYS A 589 24.70 43.40 5.28
N THR A 590 24.89 43.01 6.53
CA THR A 590 26.14 42.48 7.08
C THR A 590 25.85 41.29 7.99
N ASN A 591 26.90 40.55 8.35
CA ASN A 591 26.85 39.44 9.30
C ASN A 591 26.79 39.89 10.78
N GLU A 592 26.62 41.19 11.04
CA GLU A 592 26.51 41.75 12.39
C GLU A 592 25.17 41.37 13.02
N VAL A 593 25.20 40.95 14.29
CA VAL A 593 24.00 40.53 15.00
C VAL A 593 23.03 41.73 15.11
N PRO A 594 21.81 41.63 14.57
CA PRO A 594 20.86 42.73 14.61
C PRO A 594 20.24 42.88 16.00
N GLU A 595 19.78 44.09 16.34
CA GLU A 595 19.14 44.37 17.62
C GLU A 595 17.79 43.66 17.79
N ASP A 596 17.00 43.59 16.71
CA ASP A 596 15.64 43.04 16.70
C ASP A 596 15.41 42.01 15.57
N GLY A 597 14.31 41.26 15.69
CA GLY A 597 13.86 40.33 14.66
C GLY A 597 14.31 38.87 14.89
N ARG A 598 14.31 38.07 13.82
CA ARG A 598 14.51 36.60 13.92
C ARG A 598 15.97 36.20 14.19
N TYR A 599 16.91 37.11 13.93
CA TYR A 599 18.34 36.89 14.08
C TYR A 599 18.93 37.58 15.31
N SER A 600 18.14 38.32 16.10
CA SER A 600 18.66 39.02 17.27
C SER A 600 18.84 38.10 18.48
N ASP A 601 19.64 38.54 19.44
CA ASP A 601 19.83 37.81 20.69
C ASP A 601 18.60 37.85 21.61
N LYS A 602 17.66 38.78 21.38
CA LYS A 602 16.41 38.89 22.16
C LYS A 602 15.51 37.66 22.03
N VAL A 603 15.67 36.85 20.97
CA VAL A 603 14.93 35.58 20.77
C VAL A 603 15.77 34.34 21.14
N GLY A 604 16.86 34.53 21.89
CA GLY A 604 17.65 33.46 22.52
C GLY A 604 18.19 32.42 21.54
N ARG A 605 18.00 31.13 21.88
CA ARG A 605 18.50 29.98 21.10
C ARG A 605 18.03 30.00 19.64
N MET A 606 16.83 30.51 19.37
CA MET A 606 16.30 30.63 18.01
C MET A 606 17.16 31.59 17.17
N GLY A 607 17.55 32.73 17.74
CA GLY A 607 18.40 33.71 17.08
C GLY A 607 19.76 33.13 16.69
N ALA A 608 20.41 32.47 17.65
CA ALA A 608 21.68 31.77 17.41
C ALA A 608 21.57 30.68 16.32
N MET A 609 20.51 29.87 16.36
CA MET A 609 20.25 28.83 15.35
C MET A 609 20.09 29.42 13.95
N TYR A 610 19.29 30.48 13.80
CA TYR A 610 19.06 31.13 12.50
C TYR A 610 20.34 31.80 11.97
N ARG A 611 21.13 32.45 12.83
CA ARG A 611 22.44 33.00 12.45
C ARG A 611 23.39 31.90 11.98
N SER A 612 23.43 30.75 12.66
CA SER A 612 24.24 29.61 12.22
C SER A 612 23.88 29.14 10.80
N ARG A 613 22.61 29.26 10.40
CA ARG A 613 22.12 28.87 9.06
C ARG A 613 22.45 29.89 7.98
N TYR A 614 22.29 31.19 8.24
CA TYR A 614 22.28 32.22 7.19
C TYR A 614 23.24 33.40 7.39
N PHE A 615 23.80 33.62 8.59
CA PHE A 615 24.76 34.71 8.81
C PHE A 615 26.17 34.24 8.46
N LYS A 616 26.37 34.04 7.16
CA LYS A 616 27.65 33.69 6.52
C LYS A 616 28.02 34.80 5.56
N ASP A 617 29.31 35.08 5.40
CA ASP A 617 29.79 36.10 4.45
C ASP A 617 29.27 35.82 3.04
N ALA A 618 29.31 34.56 2.62
CA ALA A 618 28.77 34.09 1.34
C ALA A 618 27.26 34.38 1.15
N THR A 619 26.46 34.42 2.23
CA THR A 619 25.04 34.79 2.13
C THR A 619 24.88 36.27 1.79
N PHE A 620 25.71 37.15 2.36
CA PHE A 620 25.69 38.58 2.04
C PHE A 620 26.38 38.89 0.71
N ASP A 621 27.38 38.10 0.32
CA ASP A 621 27.95 38.11 -1.04
C ASP A 621 26.87 37.79 -2.08
N ALA A 622 26.10 36.72 -1.85
CA ALA A 622 24.97 36.33 -2.69
C ALA A 622 23.92 37.46 -2.80
N LEU A 623 23.58 38.14 -1.70
CA LEU A 623 22.68 39.29 -1.74
C LEU A 623 23.22 40.47 -2.57
N ARG A 624 24.53 40.73 -2.50
CA ARG A 624 25.18 41.80 -3.29
C ARG A 624 25.12 41.55 -4.79
N VAL A 625 25.05 40.28 -5.22
CA VAL A 625 24.81 39.91 -6.62
C VAL A 625 23.35 40.18 -7.02
N VAL A 626 22.39 39.81 -6.17
CA VAL A 626 20.95 39.83 -6.51
C VAL A 626 20.34 41.23 -6.44
N GLU A 627 20.67 42.01 -5.40
CA GLU A 627 19.95 43.23 -5.06
C GLU A 627 19.96 44.30 -6.18
N PRO A 628 21.09 44.64 -6.83
CA PRO A 628 21.11 45.63 -7.90
C PRO A 628 20.26 45.21 -9.11
N VAL A 629 20.23 43.92 -9.43
CA VAL A 629 19.47 43.36 -10.56
C VAL A 629 17.98 43.39 -10.27
N VAL A 630 17.58 42.98 -9.06
CA VAL A 630 16.19 43.04 -8.60
C VAL A 630 15.66 44.47 -8.60
N GLN A 631 16.45 45.44 -8.12
CA GLN A 631 16.09 46.86 -8.13
C GLN A 631 15.93 47.43 -9.54
N LYS A 632 16.81 47.06 -10.48
CA LYS A 632 16.71 47.46 -11.90
C LYS A 632 15.36 47.06 -12.53
N HIS A 633 14.77 45.96 -12.08
CA HIS A 633 13.46 45.47 -12.55
C HIS A 633 12.27 45.98 -11.71
N ASN A 634 12.48 46.93 -10.79
CA ASN A 634 11.47 47.45 -9.86
C ASN A 634 10.82 46.36 -8.99
N LEU A 635 11.58 45.31 -8.67
CA LEU A 635 11.15 44.23 -7.79
C LEU A 635 11.72 44.42 -6.38
N THR A 636 11.08 43.81 -5.39
CA THR A 636 11.67 43.65 -4.06
C THR A 636 12.34 42.28 -3.93
N LEU A 637 13.33 42.16 -3.04
CA LEU A 637 13.94 40.86 -2.73
C LEU A 637 12.90 39.86 -2.18
N LEU A 638 11.93 40.36 -1.41
CA LEU A 638 10.88 39.56 -0.81
C LEU A 638 9.96 38.96 -1.88
N GLU A 639 9.46 39.81 -2.78
CA GLU A 639 8.66 39.40 -3.93
C GLU A 639 9.42 38.41 -4.82
N THR A 640 10.72 38.67 -5.02
CA THR A 640 11.59 37.81 -5.83
C THR A 640 11.70 36.41 -5.24
N ALA A 641 11.89 36.28 -3.92
CA ALA A 641 12.00 34.99 -3.26
C ALA A 641 10.72 34.13 -3.41
N PHE A 642 9.55 34.74 -3.24
CA PHE A 642 8.28 34.02 -3.38
C PHE A 642 7.99 33.61 -4.83
N ARG A 643 8.18 34.53 -5.78
CA ARG A 643 7.97 34.24 -7.21
C ARG A 643 8.97 33.20 -7.73
N TRP A 644 10.20 33.19 -7.22
CA TRP A 644 11.16 32.13 -7.55
C TRP A 644 10.66 30.75 -7.11
N LEU A 645 10.16 30.61 -5.88
CA LEU A 645 9.61 29.34 -5.40
C LEU A 645 8.43 28.85 -6.25
N THR A 646 7.47 29.73 -6.54
CA THR A 646 6.24 29.36 -7.27
C THR A 646 6.47 29.02 -8.75
N HIS A 647 7.46 29.64 -9.41
CA HIS A 647 7.59 29.55 -10.86
C HIS A 647 8.89 28.93 -11.36
N HIS A 648 9.94 28.94 -10.56
CA HIS A 648 11.32 28.71 -11.04
C HIS A 648 12.10 27.69 -10.21
N SER A 649 11.52 27.24 -9.10
CA SER A 649 12.08 26.19 -8.28
C SER A 649 11.64 24.81 -8.78
N GLN A 650 12.31 23.75 -8.33
CA GLN A 650 11.92 22.37 -8.62
C GLN A 650 10.65 21.87 -7.88
N LEU A 651 9.91 22.75 -7.21
CA LEU A 651 8.64 22.36 -6.58
C LEU A 651 7.57 22.13 -7.65
N ASN A 652 6.83 21.04 -7.50
CA ASN A 652 5.69 20.70 -8.33
C ASN A 652 4.40 21.28 -7.73
N ILE A 653 4.21 22.59 -7.89
CA ILE A 653 3.09 23.35 -7.30
C ILE A 653 1.92 23.52 -8.28
N LYS A 654 2.15 23.33 -9.59
CA LYS A 654 1.17 23.55 -10.67
C LYS A 654 0.88 22.25 -11.43
N ASP A 655 -0.06 22.29 -12.37
CA ASP A 655 -0.31 21.22 -13.35
C ASP A 655 -0.53 19.82 -12.73
N GLY A 656 -1.31 19.77 -11.64
CA GLY A 656 -1.62 18.53 -10.92
C GLY A 656 -0.61 18.16 -9.83
N GLY A 657 0.43 18.96 -9.61
CA GLY A 657 1.32 18.87 -8.46
C GLY A 657 0.69 19.34 -7.15
N ASN A 658 1.24 18.86 -6.02
CA ASN A 658 0.72 19.14 -4.67
C ASN A 658 1.80 19.60 -3.68
N ASP A 659 2.95 20.05 -4.16
CA ASP A 659 3.98 20.66 -3.30
C ASP A 659 3.49 21.98 -2.71
N GLY A 660 4.00 22.34 -1.53
CA GLY A 660 3.55 23.52 -0.80
C GLY A 660 4.66 24.44 -0.29
N ILE A 661 4.29 25.70 -0.09
CA ILE A 661 5.16 26.73 0.49
C ILE A 661 4.61 27.12 1.87
N LEU A 662 5.40 26.86 2.92
CA LEU A 662 5.08 27.24 4.28
C LEU A 662 5.60 28.65 4.58
N ILE A 663 4.67 29.59 4.76
CA ILE A 663 4.98 30.99 5.08
C ILE A 663 4.85 31.25 6.58
N GLY A 664 5.72 32.10 7.11
CA GLY A 664 5.59 32.62 8.48
C GLY A 664 5.42 34.13 8.44
N VAL A 665 4.55 34.66 9.27
CA VAL A 665 4.22 36.09 9.35
C VAL A 665 4.29 36.57 10.80
N SER A 666 4.60 37.85 10.99
CA SER A 666 4.52 38.53 12.29
C SER A 666 3.60 39.75 12.28
N SER A 667 2.78 39.91 11.25
CA SER A 667 1.68 40.89 11.19
C SER A 667 0.70 40.51 10.07
N GLU A 668 -0.52 41.06 10.13
CA GLU A 668 -1.53 40.92 9.06
C GLU A 668 -1.03 41.48 7.72
N GLN A 669 -0.32 42.60 7.72
CA GLN A 669 0.20 43.23 6.50
C GLN A 669 1.22 42.34 5.78
N GLN A 670 2.05 41.60 6.54
CA GLN A 670 2.97 40.64 5.94
C GLN A 670 2.23 39.49 5.28
N LEU A 671 1.14 39.01 5.88
CA LEU A 671 0.31 37.96 5.27
C LEU A 671 -0.20 38.42 3.91
N GLU A 672 -0.88 39.57 3.87
CA GLU A 672 -1.45 40.10 2.62
C GLU A 672 -0.40 40.31 1.53
N SER A 673 0.75 40.90 1.88
CA SER A 673 1.84 41.11 0.93
C SER A 673 2.41 39.79 0.41
N ASN A 674 2.66 38.83 1.30
CA ASN A 674 3.24 37.54 0.93
C ASN A 674 2.30 36.75 0.01
N LEU A 675 1.00 36.68 0.32
CA LEU A 675 0.01 36.00 -0.51
C LEU A 675 -0.10 36.65 -1.89
N LYS A 676 -0.09 37.98 -1.95
CA LYS A 676 -0.09 38.71 -3.22
C LYS A 676 1.15 38.37 -4.06
N ASP A 677 2.34 38.33 -3.45
CA ASP A 677 3.59 38.04 -4.17
C ASP A 677 3.66 36.59 -4.67
N LEU A 678 3.13 35.63 -3.90
CA LEU A 678 3.05 34.22 -4.29
C LEU A 678 2.17 33.99 -5.53
N GLU A 679 1.16 34.83 -5.74
CA GLU A 679 0.22 34.74 -6.87
C GLU A 679 0.70 35.51 -8.13
N LYS A 680 1.74 36.34 -8.03
CA LYS A 680 2.30 37.06 -9.20
C LYS A 680 2.98 36.10 -10.18
N GLY A 681 3.09 36.50 -11.44
CA GLY A 681 3.69 35.72 -12.53
C GLY A 681 5.23 35.51 -12.43
N PRO A 682 5.84 34.86 -13.44
CA PRO A 682 7.26 34.51 -13.42
C PRO A 682 8.18 35.75 -13.41
N LEU A 683 9.36 35.62 -12.81
CA LEU A 683 10.45 36.61 -12.79
C LEU A 683 11.12 36.79 -14.16
N PRO A 684 11.72 37.97 -14.44
CA PRO A 684 12.57 38.20 -15.61
C PRO A 684 13.83 37.33 -15.62
N GLU A 685 14.28 36.92 -16.80
CA GLU A 685 15.47 36.07 -17.01
C GLU A 685 16.75 36.62 -16.37
N GLU A 686 16.97 37.93 -16.42
CA GLU A 686 18.15 38.56 -15.80
C GLU A 686 18.18 38.36 -14.28
N VAL A 687 17.00 38.39 -13.64
CA VAL A 687 16.86 38.13 -12.20
C VAL A 687 17.15 36.66 -11.89
N LEU A 688 16.71 35.73 -12.76
CA LEU A 688 16.97 34.30 -12.59
C LEU A 688 18.47 33.98 -12.60
N LYS A 689 19.21 34.53 -13.57
CA LYS A 689 20.66 34.37 -13.66
C LYS A 689 21.37 34.88 -12.40
N ALA A 690 20.96 36.04 -11.89
CA ALA A 690 21.51 36.58 -10.65
C ALA A 690 21.22 35.67 -9.44
N LEU A 691 20.03 35.06 -9.36
CA LEU A 691 19.70 34.11 -8.29
C LEU A 691 20.50 32.81 -8.39
N ASP A 692 20.79 32.32 -9.61
CA ASP A 692 21.61 31.13 -9.83
C ASP A 692 23.07 31.38 -9.48
N GLU A 693 23.62 32.53 -9.87
CA GLU A 693 24.95 32.98 -9.42
C GLU A 693 25.02 33.11 -7.90
N ALA A 694 24.00 33.70 -7.28
CA ALA A 694 23.89 33.84 -5.83
C ALA A 694 23.85 32.48 -5.11
N TRP A 695 23.17 31.49 -5.68
CA TRP A 695 23.21 30.13 -5.15
C TRP A 695 24.60 29.52 -5.24
N ILE A 696 25.30 29.67 -6.37
CA ILE A 696 26.69 29.19 -6.52
C ILE A 696 27.60 29.79 -5.43
N VAL A 697 27.44 31.07 -5.13
CA VAL A 697 28.19 31.76 -4.06
C VAL A 697 27.85 31.21 -2.68
N ALA A 698 26.56 31.02 -2.36
CA ALA A 698 26.12 30.57 -1.03
C ALA A 698 26.33 29.07 -0.78
N LYS A 699 26.38 28.25 -1.84
CA LYS A 699 26.42 26.79 -1.80
C LYS A 699 27.51 26.19 -0.90
N PRO A 700 28.76 26.67 -0.87
CA PRO A 700 29.82 26.07 -0.04
C PRO A 700 29.56 26.15 1.47
N THR A 701 28.76 27.12 1.93
CA THR A 701 28.49 27.36 3.35
C THR A 701 27.04 27.12 3.74
N THR A 702 26.23 26.59 2.81
CA THR A 702 24.82 26.32 3.04
C THR A 702 24.63 25.33 4.20
N ALA A 703 23.62 25.55 5.03
CA ALA A 703 23.24 24.58 6.04
C ALA A 703 22.68 23.30 5.40
N ASN A 704 22.87 22.17 6.09
CA ASN A 704 22.27 20.90 5.72
C ASN A 704 20.74 20.98 5.79
N TYR A 705 20.05 20.27 4.91
CA TYR A 705 18.59 20.19 4.90
C TYR A 705 18.05 19.16 5.91
N TRP A 706 18.91 18.27 6.43
CA TRP A 706 18.61 17.39 7.55
C TRP A 706 19.10 18.00 8.87
N HIS A 707 18.54 17.52 9.96
CA HIS A 707 18.96 17.93 11.31
C HIS A 707 19.77 16.85 12.01
N GLY A 708 20.64 17.27 12.95
CA GLY A 708 21.52 16.40 13.71
C GLY A 708 22.70 15.86 12.90
N GLU A 709 23.64 15.23 13.60
CA GLU A 709 24.72 14.47 12.96
C GLU A 709 24.17 13.16 12.38
N ILE A 710 24.78 12.67 11.30
CA ILE A 710 24.50 11.35 10.74
C ILE A 710 25.33 10.34 11.53
N ASP A 711 24.81 9.97 12.69
CA ASP A 711 25.46 9.05 13.63
C ASP A 711 24.38 8.17 14.28
N TYR A 712 24.36 6.90 13.88
CA TYR A 712 23.40 5.90 14.36
C TYR A 712 23.90 5.26 15.65
N LYS A 713 23.17 5.47 16.76
CA LYS A 713 23.55 4.94 18.09
C LYS A 713 23.05 3.52 18.37
N TYR A 714 22.77 2.77 17.32
CA TYR A 714 22.31 1.38 17.35
C TYR A 714 23.03 0.57 16.26
N ASP A 715 23.03 -0.77 16.37
CA ASP A 715 23.59 -1.62 15.32
C ASP A 715 22.70 -1.55 14.07
N THR A 716 23.16 -0.83 13.05
CA THR A 716 22.43 -0.66 11.80
C THR A 716 22.36 -1.96 11.01
N ARG A 717 23.33 -2.87 11.15
CA ARG A 717 23.28 -4.17 10.47
C ARG A 717 22.23 -5.07 11.10
N GLU A 718 22.15 -5.10 12.42
CA GLU A 718 21.10 -5.82 13.14
C GLU A 718 19.72 -5.24 12.80
N ALA A 719 19.58 -3.92 12.88
CA ALA A 719 18.33 -3.23 12.55
C ALA A 719 17.87 -3.49 11.11
N LEU A 720 18.80 -3.62 10.16
CA LEU A 720 18.49 -3.90 8.75
C LEU A 720 18.43 -5.40 8.42
N GLY A 721 18.60 -6.30 9.41
CA GLY A 721 18.58 -7.75 9.19
C GLY A 721 19.78 -8.29 8.39
N LEU A 722 20.92 -7.59 8.42
CA LEU A 722 22.14 -7.91 7.66
C LEU A 722 23.17 -8.76 8.43
N ASN A 723 22.82 -9.19 9.65
CA ASN A 723 23.66 -10.06 10.49
C ASN A 723 23.28 -11.56 10.37
N ALA A 724 22.44 -11.92 9.39
CA ALA A 724 22.03 -13.30 9.09
C ALA A 724 23.00 -14.01 8.14
#